data_AF-A0A973L704-F1
#
_entry.id   AF-A0A973L704-F1
#
_cell.length_a   1.000
_cell.length_b   1.000
_cell.length_c   1.000
_cell.angle_alpha   90.00
_cell.angle_beta   90.00
_cell.angle_gamma   90.00
#
_symmetry.space_group_name_H-M   'P 1'
#
loop_
_entity.id
_entity.type
_entity.pdbx_description
1 polymer ?
#
loop_
_entity_poly.entity_id
_entity_poly.type
_entity_poly.pdbx_seq_one_letter_code
_entity_poly.pdbx_strand_id
1 'polypeptide(L)'
;MTESPTGQGTSDYEIETTPAQAGPAGTAQTLPAQKTQSTPRSSSTEVIETVETADGIQEFQVKRLVPLPDEVPERPRNPFRRMATRITSEFRDPSPGLILSLAYIVLAIGLNWQLLLHPKTQLLGGNPYDQQYFEWQLTWVQHAVLHLHNPLFSHAMNAPDGMNVVGNPQIIGPAFVLTPITYLLGSSVSFALLTTWNLAATAITWRWFLRRHVVRSETAAFIGGLFLGFSPSMMTHSLAHPNLSGQWLVPLILSRLVRLRERETTVRDGVVLGLLIAAQVFVGEELLFLTALACFFFLIAYAAMRPRQTRAEGPTFLKGAAVAIATAAVVLAYPLTFQFAGPQSFKGIPFDISFYASDLKSYAVYPSLELWGDPDKVDKLAPNATEQAAMVGWALLLVVALLTVWCCLRNAAARALLIAGAAMMLLSLGPTPKFDGKPITWWWFPFGTEGIWSHLKDLPAFSSSLPMRSAMAVSWIIGILLAMGLDKAMEHQWYWLRGAAVGAAVVALVPLLPRVLDVTDRPKIPPYFTSGAWKGCVSKGHNTIASVPLSGSGDRTNMTWSIAADTGFGIPQGPVMAPTSPTDKQVVFGRVDVLWTAQWMSYIFQNGGASTPPVDAGIRSRVAQDLATWQANCVVAADGTAHLDALKAFLDRAIAPGVHTQGVTVWKEPSAH
;
A
#
# COMPACT_ATOMS: atom_id res chain seq x y z
N MET A 1 10.35 -19.34 17.91
CA MET A 1 10.64 -20.10 19.16
C MET A 1 9.86 -19.45 20.28
N THR A 2 9.06 -20.28 20.98
CA THR A 2 8.48 -20.13 22.34
C THR A 2 7.58 -18.93 22.66
N GLU A 3 6.27 -19.14 22.52
CA GLU A 3 5.19 -18.43 23.22
C GLU A 3 4.95 -19.03 24.62
N SER A 4 4.44 -18.22 25.57
CA SER A 4 3.55 -18.67 26.65
C SER A 4 2.64 -17.52 27.13
N PRO A 5 1.36 -17.76 27.48
CA PRO A 5 0.32 -16.74 27.56
C PRO A 5 -0.22 -16.50 28.99
N THR A 6 -0.64 -15.27 29.28
CA THR A 6 -1.58 -14.94 30.38
C THR A 6 -2.40 -13.73 29.92
N GLY A 7 -3.71 -13.60 30.09
CA GLY A 7 -4.62 -14.20 31.06
C GLY A 7 -5.41 -13.06 31.70
N GLN A 8 -6.68 -12.93 31.32
CA GLN A 8 -7.64 -11.85 31.58
C GLN A 8 -7.89 -11.53 33.07
N GLY A 9 -8.36 -10.31 33.34
CA GLY A 9 -8.98 -9.92 34.61
C GLY A 9 -9.56 -8.51 34.61
N THR A 10 -10.83 -8.39 34.20
CA THR A 10 -11.69 -7.20 34.31
C THR A 10 -12.28 -7.04 35.73
N SER A 11 -12.49 -5.81 36.20
CA SER A 11 -13.74 -5.40 36.88
C SER A 11 -13.78 -3.91 37.24
N ASP A 12 -14.85 -3.31 36.73
CA ASP A 12 -15.63 -2.13 37.11
C ASP A 12 -15.48 -1.54 38.52
N TYR A 13 -15.59 -0.20 38.60
CA TYR A 13 -16.47 0.47 39.56
C TYR A 13 -16.96 1.84 39.03
N GLU A 14 -18.26 2.03 39.22
CA GLU A 14 -19.20 3.11 38.91
C GLU A 14 -19.05 4.25 39.98
N ILE A 15 -19.39 5.53 39.75
CA ILE A 15 -20.66 6.17 40.19
C ILE A 15 -20.65 7.72 40.02
N GLU A 16 -21.80 8.24 39.54
CA GLU A 16 -22.52 9.54 39.74
C GLU A 16 -21.91 10.92 39.41
N THR A 17 -22.49 11.71 38.47
CA THR A 17 -23.65 12.67 38.51
C THR A 17 -23.42 13.89 39.45
N THR A 18 -23.77 15.16 39.16
CA THR A 18 -24.95 15.78 38.50
C THR A 18 -24.65 17.30 38.16
N PRO A 19 -25.59 18.08 37.56
CA PRO A 19 -25.34 19.25 36.69
C PRO A 19 -25.91 20.60 37.22
N ALA A 20 -25.76 21.71 36.45
CA ALA A 20 -26.73 22.84 36.38
C ALA A 20 -26.32 23.89 35.31
N GLN A 21 -27.20 24.18 34.33
CA GLN A 21 -28.01 25.42 34.10
C GLN A 21 -27.22 26.65 33.56
N ALA A 22 -27.45 27.16 32.33
CA ALA A 22 -28.62 27.82 31.71
C ALA A 22 -28.69 29.35 31.91
N GLY A 23 -28.74 30.12 30.81
CA GLY A 23 -29.17 31.53 30.78
C GLY A 23 -28.68 32.35 29.56
N PRO A 24 -29.44 33.35 29.05
CA PRO A 24 -29.77 33.41 27.62
C PRO A 24 -29.63 34.76 26.88
N ALA A 25 -29.96 34.72 25.57
CA ALA A 25 -30.66 35.70 24.71
C ALA A 25 -29.98 37.02 24.24
N GLY A 26 -30.16 37.30 22.92
CA GLY A 26 -29.95 38.61 22.30
C GLY A 26 -30.38 38.66 20.82
N THR A 27 -31.49 39.34 20.56
CA THR A 27 -32.19 39.55 19.27
C THR A 27 -31.83 40.92 18.65
N ALA A 28 -31.74 41.04 17.32
CA ALA A 28 -32.00 42.27 16.51
C ALA A 28 -31.87 41.95 14.99
N GLN A 29 -32.96 41.93 14.21
CA GLN A 29 -33.58 43.02 13.43
C GLN A 29 -32.98 43.30 12.03
N THR A 30 -33.91 43.38 11.08
CA THR A 30 -33.88 43.50 9.60
C THR A 30 -33.87 44.94 9.07
N LEU A 31 -33.43 45.17 7.82
CA LEU A 31 -34.16 45.89 6.73
C LEU A 31 -33.34 45.95 5.38
N PRO A 32 -33.96 46.24 4.20
CA PRO A 32 -33.55 45.79 2.86
C PRO A 32 -33.31 46.90 1.80
N ALA A 33 -32.77 46.55 0.61
CA ALA A 33 -32.81 47.31 -0.66
C ALA A 33 -32.24 46.41 -1.80
N GLN A 34 -32.52 46.46 -3.11
CA GLN A 34 -33.49 47.11 -4.01
C GLN A 34 -33.37 46.37 -5.38
N LYS A 35 -34.48 46.23 -6.14
CA LYS A 35 -34.54 45.62 -7.48
C LYS A 35 -34.26 46.67 -8.57
N THR A 36 -33.45 46.33 -9.58
CA THR A 36 -33.43 47.00 -10.89
C THR A 36 -33.63 45.96 -12.00
N GLN A 37 -34.75 46.07 -12.73
CA GLN A 37 -35.05 45.33 -13.95
C GLN A 37 -34.52 46.09 -15.17
N SER A 38 -33.90 45.38 -16.12
CA SER A 38 -33.69 45.84 -17.49
C SER A 38 -34.24 44.76 -18.44
N THR A 39 -35.05 45.17 -19.41
CA THR A 39 -35.66 44.34 -20.46
C THR A 39 -34.90 44.54 -21.78
N PRO A 40 -34.66 43.49 -22.60
CA PRO A 40 -34.28 43.66 -24.00
C PRO A 40 -35.46 43.45 -24.96
N ARG A 41 -35.51 44.27 -26.02
CA ARG A 41 -36.42 44.19 -27.18
C ARG A 41 -36.11 42.95 -28.03
N SER A 42 -37.13 42.20 -28.44
CA SER A 42 -37.03 41.18 -29.51
C SER A 42 -37.42 41.77 -30.87
N SER A 43 -36.57 41.61 -31.88
CA SER A 43 -36.91 41.79 -33.30
C SER A 43 -37.30 40.44 -33.89
N SER A 44 -38.53 40.31 -34.39
CA SER A 44 -39.01 39.14 -35.14
C SER A 44 -38.96 39.41 -36.65
N THR A 45 -38.33 38.51 -37.41
CA THR A 45 -38.33 38.53 -38.88
C THR A 45 -39.36 37.52 -39.38
N GLU A 46 -40.33 37.95 -40.18
CA GLU A 46 -41.28 37.08 -40.88
C GLU A 46 -40.73 36.71 -42.27
N VAL A 47 -40.91 35.45 -42.68
CA VAL A 47 -40.65 34.97 -44.05
C VAL A 47 -41.94 34.38 -44.60
N ILE A 48 -42.38 34.89 -45.75
CA ILE A 48 -43.59 34.45 -46.45
C ILE A 48 -43.14 33.56 -47.62
N GLU A 49 -43.62 32.32 -47.67
CA GLU A 49 -43.45 31.42 -48.81
C GLU A 49 -44.80 31.24 -49.54
N THR A 50 -44.80 31.49 -50.84
CA THR A 50 -45.94 31.24 -51.74
C THR A 50 -45.84 29.82 -52.33
N VAL A 51 -46.91 29.04 -52.20
CA VAL A 51 -47.06 27.73 -52.84
C VAL A 51 -48.20 27.81 -53.85
N GLU A 52 -47.93 27.43 -55.09
CA GLU A 52 -48.89 27.44 -56.19
C GLU A 52 -49.47 26.03 -56.37
N THR A 53 -50.80 25.90 -56.33
CA THR A 53 -51.51 24.63 -56.57
C THR A 53 -52.23 24.67 -57.91
N ALA A 54 -52.45 23.49 -58.50
CA ALA A 54 -52.77 23.28 -59.92
C ALA A 54 -54.09 23.91 -60.45
N ASP A 55 -54.90 24.55 -59.60
CA ASP A 55 -56.16 25.20 -59.98
C ASP A 55 -56.15 26.73 -59.80
N GLY A 56 -54.98 27.37 -59.68
CA GLY A 56 -54.84 28.82 -59.86
C GLY A 56 -55.39 29.72 -58.75
N ILE A 57 -55.65 29.19 -57.55
CA ILE A 57 -56.01 29.98 -56.37
C ILE A 57 -54.77 30.12 -55.47
N GLN A 58 -54.28 31.35 -55.28
CA GLN A 58 -53.20 31.66 -54.35
C GLN A 58 -53.71 31.65 -52.91
N GLU A 59 -53.24 30.72 -52.09
CA GLU A 59 -53.54 30.66 -50.66
C GLU A 59 -52.30 31.05 -49.84
N PHE A 60 -52.40 32.09 -49.02
CA PHE A 60 -51.30 32.56 -48.16
C PHE A 60 -51.33 31.82 -46.82
N GLN A 61 -50.39 30.90 -46.61
CA GLN A 61 -50.21 30.22 -45.31
C GLN A 61 -49.19 30.97 -44.45
N VAL A 62 -49.66 31.63 -43.39
CA VAL A 62 -48.78 32.24 -42.38
C VAL A 62 -48.28 31.15 -41.44
N LYS A 63 -47.08 30.63 -41.71
CA LYS A 63 -46.41 29.67 -40.83
C LYS A 63 -45.82 30.41 -39.62
N ARG A 64 -46.49 30.34 -38.49
CA ARG A 64 -45.99 30.89 -37.22
C ARG A 64 -44.73 30.09 -36.81
N LEU A 65 -43.55 30.64 -37.02
CA LEU A 65 -42.30 30.09 -36.50
C LEU A 65 -42.41 30.01 -34.98
N VAL A 66 -42.43 28.79 -34.45
CA VAL A 66 -42.22 28.55 -33.02
C VAL A 66 -40.85 29.14 -32.68
N PRO A 67 -40.73 30.04 -31.68
CA PRO A 67 -39.42 30.54 -31.28
C PRO A 67 -38.58 29.34 -30.87
N LEU A 68 -37.43 29.14 -31.52
CA LEU A 68 -36.40 28.27 -30.97
C LEU A 68 -36.15 28.76 -29.54
N PRO A 69 -36.16 27.87 -28.53
CA PRO A 69 -35.83 28.30 -27.18
C PRO A 69 -34.47 28.97 -27.24
N ASP A 70 -34.36 30.19 -26.71
CA ASP A 70 -33.09 30.89 -26.57
C ASP A 70 -32.07 29.88 -26.01
N GLU A 71 -31.13 29.43 -26.83
CA GLU A 71 -29.93 28.77 -26.36
C GLU A 71 -29.16 29.85 -25.60
N VAL A 72 -29.54 30.05 -24.34
CA VAL A 72 -28.72 30.75 -23.37
C VAL A 72 -27.39 30.01 -23.40
N PRO A 73 -26.29 30.63 -23.86
CA PRO A 73 -24.99 29.96 -23.85
C PRO A 73 -24.74 29.50 -22.42
N GLU A 74 -24.61 28.18 -22.21
CA GLU A 74 -24.32 27.62 -20.90
C GLU A 74 -23.06 28.33 -20.38
N ARG A 75 -23.24 29.27 -19.44
CA ARG A 75 -22.11 29.88 -18.74
C ARG A 75 -21.24 28.74 -18.22
N PRO A 76 -19.91 28.78 -18.38
CA PRO A 76 -19.02 27.73 -17.88
C PRO A 76 -19.30 27.53 -16.38
N ARG A 77 -20.02 26.46 -16.06
CA ARG A 77 -20.49 26.18 -14.70
C ARG A 77 -19.26 25.85 -13.86
N ASN A 78 -18.97 26.69 -12.87
CA ASN A 78 -17.83 26.52 -11.96
C ASN A 78 -17.76 25.06 -11.46
N PRO A 79 -16.66 24.33 -11.73
CA PRO A 79 -16.53 22.91 -11.36
C PRO A 79 -16.69 22.68 -9.85
N PHE A 80 -16.25 23.62 -9.02
CA PHE A 80 -16.42 23.57 -7.56
C PHE A 80 -17.88 23.66 -7.14
N ARG A 81 -18.67 24.50 -7.83
CA ARG A 81 -20.11 24.63 -7.54
C ARG A 81 -20.86 23.37 -7.95
N ARG A 82 -20.47 22.73 -9.06
CA ARG A 82 -21.05 21.45 -9.53
C ARG A 82 -20.68 20.29 -8.60
N MET A 83 -19.46 20.29 -8.07
CA MET A 83 -19.02 19.33 -7.07
C MET A 83 -19.78 19.54 -5.75
N ALA A 84 -19.88 20.78 -5.27
CA ALA A 84 -20.62 21.11 -4.06
C ALA A 84 -22.10 20.72 -4.17
N THR A 85 -22.80 21.03 -5.27
CA THR A 85 -24.18 20.61 -5.46
C THR A 85 -24.34 19.11 -5.51
N ARG A 86 -23.41 18.40 -6.17
CA ARG A 86 -23.41 16.92 -6.22
C ARG A 86 -23.18 16.28 -4.86
N ILE A 87 -22.27 16.83 -4.06
CA ILE A 87 -22.04 16.38 -2.68
C ILE A 87 -23.30 16.60 -1.85
N THR A 88 -23.89 17.80 -1.90
CA THR A 88 -25.12 18.08 -1.15
C THR A 88 -26.31 17.24 -1.59
N SER A 89 -26.43 16.90 -2.88
CA SER A 89 -27.48 16.01 -3.34
C SER A 89 -27.29 14.57 -2.88
N GLU A 90 -26.04 14.07 -2.89
CA GLU A 90 -25.72 12.72 -2.40
C GLU A 90 -25.90 12.58 -0.88
N PHE A 91 -25.71 13.66 -0.10
CA PHE A 91 -26.05 13.63 1.33
C PHE A 91 -27.55 13.60 1.59
N ARG A 92 -28.37 14.19 0.70
CA ARG A 92 -29.81 14.29 0.86
C ARG A 92 -30.55 13.07 0.32
N ASP A 93 -30.04 12.47 -0.74
CA ASP A 93 -30.55 11.27 -1.38
C ASP A 93 -29.35 10.41 -1.87
N PRO A 94 -28.77 9.58 -0.98
CA PRO A 94 -27.54 8.87 -1.25
C PRO A 94 -27.73 7.85 -2.36
N SER A 95 -26.90 7.96 -3.41
CA SER A 95 -26.91 6.97 -4.47
C SER A 95 -26.61 5.58 -3.89
N PRO A 96 -27.15 4.49 -4.48
CA PRO A 96 -26.80 3.13 -4.07
C PRO A 96 -25.29 2.92 -4.03
N GLY A 97 -24.55 3.57 -4.94
CA GLY A 97 -23.10 3.51 -4.96
C GLY A 97 -22.41 4.16 -3.77
N LEU A 98 -22.94 5.26 -3.24
CA LEU A 98 -22.43 5.88 -2.02
C LEU A 98 -22.67 4.97 -0.82
N ILE A 99 -23.89 4.44 -0.66
CA ILE A 99 -24.25 3.52 0.44
C ILE A 99 -23.32 2.31 0.47
N LEU A 100 -23.09 1.69 -0.69
CA LEU A 100 -22.22 0.53 -0.82
C LEU A 100 -20.75 0.88 -0.56
N SER A 101 -20.33 2.11 -0.88
CA SER A 101 -18.98 2.60 -0.56
C SER A 101 -18.81 2.85 0.94
N LEU A 102 -19.85 3.33 1.63
CA LEU A 102 -19.88 3.46 3.08
C LEU A 102 -19.76 2.10 3.78
N ALA A 103 -20.39 1.05 3.24
CA ALA A 103 -20.24 -0.31 3.77
C ALA A 103 -18.77 -0.77 3.78
N TYR A 104 -18.00 -0.45 2.74
CA TYR A 104 -16.56 -0.74 2.72
C TYR A 104 -15.79 0.06 3.77
N ILE A 105 -16.13 1.33 3.97
CA ILE A 105 -15.49 2.17 5.00
C ILE A 105 -15.78 1.60 6.39
N VAL A 106 -17.04 1.26 6.68
CA VAL A 106 -17.44 0.66 7.96
C VAL A 106 -16.71 -0.67 8.18
N LEU A 107 -16.60 -1.51 7.16
CA LEU A 107 -15.87 -2.78 7.26
C LEU A 107 -14.36 -2.54 7.50
N ALA A 108 -13.74 -1.61 6.77
CA ALA A 108 -12.32 -1.28 6.96
C ALA A 108 -12.02 -0.76 8.37
N ILE A 109 -12.89 0.12 8.90
CA ILE A 109 -12.83 0.60 10.28
C ILE A 109 -13.03 -0.55 11.25
N GLY A 110 -14.04 -1.39 11.02
CA GLY A 110 -14.34 -2.56 11.87
C GLY A 110 -13.19 -3.57 11.92
N LEU A 111 -12.41 -3.73 10.85
CA LEU A 111 -11.25 -4.62 10.83
C LEU A 111 -10.01 -4.02 11.50
N ASN A 112 -9.87 -2.68 11.50
CA ASN A 112 -8.75 -1.95 12.12
C ASN A 112 -9.11 -1.29 13.46
N TRP A 113 -10.29 -1.58 14.03
CA TRP A 113 -10.85 -0.78 15.13
C TRP A 113 -9.95 -0.74 16.36
N GLN A 114 -9.28 -1.85 16.69
CA GLN A 114 -8.36 -1.94 17.83
C GLN A 114 -7.18 -0.96 17.64
N LEU A 115 -6.54 -1.00 16.47
CA LEU A 115 -5.46 -0.09 16.12
C LEU A 115 -5.92 1.37 16.05
N LEU A 116 -7.13 1.64 15.56
CA LEU A 116 -7.69 3.01 15.48
C LEU A 116 -8.01 3.60 16.85
N LEU A 117 -8.43 2.79 17.82
CA LEU A 117 -8.68 3.24 19.20
C LEU A 117 -7.38 3.49 19.98
N HIS A 118 -6.36 2.66 19.74
CA HIS A 118 -5.12 2.68 20.51
C HIS A 118 -3.85 2.81 19.64
N PRO A 119 -3.79 3.76 18.68
CA PRO A 119 -2.71 3.80 17.68
C PRO A 119 -1.33 4.05 18.29
N LYS A 120 -1.26 4.70 19.46
CA LYS A 120 -0.02 5.04 20.15
C LYS A 120 0.50 3.94 21.07
N THR A 121 -0.38 3.05 21.54
CA THR A 121 -0.03 2.01 22.51
C THR A 121 -0.05 0.61 21.92
N GLN A 122 -0.59 0.44 20.71
CA GLN A 122 -0.69 -0.84 20.03
C GLN A 122 0.04 -0.83 18.68
N LEU A 123 0.43 -2.03 18.26
CA LEU A 123 1.00 -2.38 16.96
C LEU A 123 0.15 -3.52 16.36
N LEU A 124 0.17 -3.70 15.05
CA LEU A 124 -0.40 -4.89 14.42
C LEU A 124 0.45 -6.12 14.77
N GLY A 125 -0.20 -7.20 15.21
CA GLY A 125 0.47 -8.38 15.76
C GLY A 125 1.24 -9.21 14.72
N GLY A 126 0.92 -9.07 13.43
CA GLY A 126 1.48 -9.92 12.37
C GLY A 126 2.96 -9.65 12.07
N ASN A 127 3.37 -8.37 11.99
CA ASN A 127 4.77 -7.99 11.81
C ASN A 127 5.02 -6.57 12.39
N PRO A 128 5.17 -6.47 13.72
CA PRO A 128 5.36 -5.18 14.40
C PRO A 128 6.61 -4.42 13.94
N TYR A 129 7.65 -5.13 13.50
CA TYR A 129 8.92 -4.53 13.08
C TYR A 129 8.82 -3.77 11.76
N ASP A 130 8.06 -4.29 10.79
CA ASP A 130 7.86 -3.59 9.52
C ASP A 130 6.89 -2.42 9.68
N GLN A 131 5.88 -2.53 10.59
CA GLN A 131 5.08 -1.37 10.98
C GLN A 131 5.96 -0.24 11.54
N GLN A 132 6.90 -0.54 12.43
CA GLN A 132 7.84 0.46 12.96
C GLN A 132 8.68 1.11 11.86
N TYR A 133 9.08 0.34 10.84
CA TYR A 133 9.81 0.87 9.69
C TYR A 133 8.95 1.84 8.85
N PHE A 134 7.68 1.54 8.60
CA PHE A 134 6.78 2.45 7.90
C PHE A 134 6.36 3.67 8.73
N GLU A 135 6.20 3.52 10.06
CA GLU A 135 6.03 4.66 10.96
C GLU A 135 7.28 5.57 10.98
N TRP A 136 8.47 4.98 10.90
CA TRP A 136 9.71 5.73 10.76
C TRP A 136 9.74 6.48 9.43
N GLN A 137 9.34 5.86 8.31
CA GLN A 137 9.23 6.56 7.02
C GLN A 137 8.23 7.71 7.04
N LEU A 138 7.06 7.52 7.68
CA LEU A 138 6.08 8.59 7.86
C LEU A 138 6.70 9.79 8.57
N THR A 139 7.47 9.53 9.63
CA THR A 139 8.18 10.56 10.42
C THR A 139 9.30 11.20 9.61
N TRP A 140 10.12 10.41 8.91
CA TRP A 140 11.20 10.89 8.06
C TRP A 140 10.70 11.81 6.94
N VAL A 141 9.66 11.39 6.20
CA VAL A 141 9.12 12.21 5.11
C VAL A 141 8.50 13.49 5.66
N GLN A 142 7.78 13.42 6.78
CA GLN A 142 7.30 14.62 7.46
C GLN A 142 8.46 15.54 7.85
N HIS A 143 9.51 15.02 8.48
CA HIS A 143 10.68 15.80 8.87
C HIS A 143 11.35 16.45 7.66
N ALA A 144 11.57 15.68 6.59
CA ALA A 144 12.20 16.14 5.37
C ALA A 144 11.38 17.24 4.68
N VAL A 145 10.05 17.11 4.63
CA VAL A 145 9.17 18.13 4.04
C VAL A 145 9.20 19.42 4.85
N LEU A 146 9.11 19.34 6.18
CA LEU A 146 9.08 20.52 7.05
C LEU A 146 10.44 21.25 7.12
N HIS A 147 11.54 20.53 6.95
CA HIS A 147 12.90 21.10 6.97
C HIS A 147 13.53 21.27 5.58
N LEU A 148 12.76 21.06 4.50
CA LEU A 148 13.20 21.17 3.10
C LEU A 148 14.41 20.27 2.75
N HIS A 149 14.49 19.09 3.37
CA HIS A 149 15.45 18.05 3.02
C HIS A 149 14.93 17.16 1.88
N ASN A 150 15.83 16.44 1.23
CA ASN A 150 15.48 15.47 0.20
C ASN A 150 14.82 14.22 0.84
N PRO A 151 13.54 13.92 0.60
CA PRO A 151 12.88 12.76 1.20
C PRO A 151 13.38 11.41 0.64
N LEU A 152 14.09 11.40 -0.50
CA LEU A 152 14.57 10.19 -1.16
C LEU A 152 15.80 9.56 -0.49
N PHE A 153 16.44 10.24 0.47
CA PHE A 153 17.65 9.77 1.14
C PHE A 153 17.73 10.23 2.59
N SER A 154 18.08 9.34 3.52
CA SER A 154 18.18 9.68 4.94
C SER A 154 19.49 9.19 5.56
N HIS A 155 20.10 10.02 6.41
CA HIS A 155 21.19 9.60 7.31
C HIS A 155 20.71 9.16 8.69
N ALA A 156 19.40 9.27 8.96
CA ALA A 156 18.85 8.88 10.26
C ALA A 156 18.81 7.35 10.47
N MET A 157 19.06 6.57 9.42
CA MET A 157 19.19 5.11 9.47
C MET A 157 20.39 4.65 8.65
N ASN A 158 21.02 3.56 9.07
CA ASN A 158 22.27 3.04 8.50
C ASN A 158 23.41 4.07 8.55
N ALA A 159 23.53 4.79 9.67
CA ALA A 159 24.56 5.80 9.85
C ALA A 159 25.98 5.17 9.88
N PRO A 160 27.01 5.86 9.33
CA PRO A 160 26.92 7.19 8.71
C PRO A 160 26.53 7.15 7.21
N ASP A 161 26.58 5.96 6.59
CA ASP A 161 26.45 5.75 5.15
C ASP A 161 25.07 6.15 4.60
N GLY A 162 24.04 6.08 5.43
CA GLY A 162 22.67 6.46 5.14
C GLY A 162 21.89 5.38 4.38
N MET A 163 20.66 5.73 4.01
CA MET A 163 19.72 4.88 3.30
C MET A 163 19.17 5.59 2.07
N ASN A 164 19.25 4.91 0.92
CA ASN A 164 18.48 5.25 -0.26
C ASN A 164 17.02 4.82 -0.03
N VAL A 165 16.17 5.78 0.36
CA VAL A 165 14.78 5.51 0.75
C VAL A 165 13.97 5.00 -0.45
N VAL A 166 14.20 5.58 -1.63
CA VAL A 166 13.50 5.16 -2.86
C VAL A 166 13.96 3.79 -3.39
N GLY A 167 15.20 3.37 -3.08
CA GLY A 167 15.68 2.01 -3.37
C GLY A 167 15.10 0.95 -2.43
N ASN A 168 14.61 1.35 -1.25
CA ASN A 168 14.01 0.47 -0.26
C ASN A 168 12.47 0.44 -0.39
N PRO A 169 11.76 -0.53 0.23
CA PRO A 169 10.31 -0.53 0.27
C PRO A 169 9.82 0.78 0.89
N GLN A 170 8.99 1.52 0.16
CA GLN A 170 8.66 2.90 0.53
C GLN A 170 7.19 3.27 0.32
N ILE A 171 6.78 4.31 1.05
CA ILE A 171 5.46 4.95 0.99
C ILE A 171 5.55 6.48 0.94
N ILE A 172 6.55 7.02 0.23
CA ILE A 172 6.87 8.46 0.22
C ILE A 172 5.65 9.29 -0.20
N GLY A 173 4.88 8.83 -1.18
CA GLY A 173 3.68 9.54 -1.67
C GLY A 173 2.59 9.66 -0.61
N PRO A 174 2.08 8.54 -0.04
CA PRO A 174 1.17 8.58 1.09
C PRO A 174 1.72 9.37 2.29
N ALA A 175 3.00 9.21 2.63
CA ALA A 175 3.63 9.91 3.74
C ALA A 175 3.68 11.43 3.54
N PHE A 176 3.92 11.89 2.32
CA PHE A 176 3.85 13.31 1.96
C PHE A 176 2.43 13.87 2.20
N VAL A 177 1.40 13.15 1.75
CA VAL A 177 -0.01 13.57 1.97
C VAL A 177 -0.37 13.56 3.46
N LEU A 178 0.13 12.58 4.22
CA LEU A 178 -0.13 12.43 5.65
C LEU A 178 0.77 13.30 6.53
N THR A 179 1.68 14.09 5.96
CA THR A 179 2.62 14.96 6.72
C THR A 179 1.92 15.82 7.78
N PRO A 180 0.78 16.50 7.51
CA PRO A 180 0.08 17.28 8.55
C PRO A 180 -0.41 16.42 9.72
N ILE A 181 -0.89 15.21 9.44
CA ILE A 181 -1.39 14.27 10.46
C ILE A 181 -0.23 13.71 11.26
N THR A 182 0.86 13.32 10.59
CA THR A 182 2.06 12.80 11.24
C THR A 182 2.65 13.85 12.18
N TYR A 183 2.73 15.11 11.75
CA TYR A 183 3.23 16.20 12.58
C TYR A 183 2.36 16.48 13.80
N LEU A 184 1.03 16.50 13.64
CA LEU A 184 0.10 16.87 14.72
C LEU A 184 -0.21 15.71 15.69
N LEU A 185 -0.34 14.50 15.18
CA LEU A 185 -0.87 13.34 15.92
C LEU A 185 0.14 12.20 16.09
N GLY A 186 1.22 12.22 15.32
CA GLY A 186 2.27 11.19 15.29
C GLY A 186 2.10 10.18 14.16
N SER A 187 3.21 9.53 13.78
CA SER A 187 3.26 8.55 12.69
C SER A 187 2.40 7.32 12.94
N SER A 188 2.21 6.89 14.19
CA SER A 188 1.36 5.74 14.51
C SER A 188 -0.12 6.01 14.21
N VAL A 189 -0.59 7.26 14.36
CA VAL A 189 -1.95 7.67 13.95
C VAL A 189 -2.06 7.70 12.43
N SER A 190 -1.06 8.30 11.74
CA SER A 190 -1.00 8.28 10.27
C SER A 190 -0.99 6.86 9.70
N PHE A 191 -0.26 5.94 10.34
CA PHE A 191 -0.21 4.53 9.93
C PHE A 191 -1.59 3.86 10.06
N ALA A 192 -2.26 3.99 11.21
CA ALA A 192 -3.59 3.42 11.43
C ALA A 192 -4.64 3.96 10.44
N LEU A 193 -4.58 5.25 10.12
CA LEU A 193 -5.43 5.86 9.10
C LEU A 193 -5.09 5.36 7.70
N LEU A 194 -3.80 5.21 7.38
CA LEU A 194 -3.34 4.71 6.09
C LEU A 194 -3.82 3.26 5.88
N THR A 195 -3.57 2.34 6.80
CA THR A 195 -4.00 0.94 6.64
C THR A 195 -5.52 0.81 6.49
N THR A 196 -6.29 1.62 7.22
CA THR A 196 -7.75 1.67 7.09
C THR A 196 -8.17 2.23 5.72
N TRP A 197 -7.54 3.33 5.29
CA TRP A 197 -7.76 3.93 3.97
C TRP A 197 -7.45 2.93 2.86
N ASN A 198 -6.37 2.17 2.99
CA ASN A 198 -5.92 1.21 1.99
C ASN A 198 -7.01 0.21 1.63
N LEU A 199 -7.68 -0.37 2.63
CA LEU A 199 -8.77 -1.31 2.44
C LEU A 199 -9.98 -0.66 1.78
N ALA A 200 -10.46 0.44 2.38
CA ALA A 200 -11.67 1.12 1.93
C ALA A 200 -11.51 1.68 0.51
N ALA A 201 -10.44 2.43 0.24
CA ALA A 201 -10.19 3.05 -1.05
C ALA A 201 -9.98 2.01 -2.15
N THR A 202 -9.30 0.90 -1.84
CA THR A 202 -9.14 -0.22 -2.79
C THR A 202 -10.49 -0.81 -3.16
N ALA A 203 -11.36 -1.13 -2.19
CA ALA A 203 -12.70 -1.66 -2.46
C ALA A 203 -13.55 -0.69 -3.30
N ILE A 204 -13.54 0.60 -2.94
CA ILE A 204 -14.30 1.66 -3.61
C ILE A 204 -13.86 1.82 -5.07
N THR A 205 -12.55 1.92 -5.30
CA THR A 205 -12.00 2.15 -6.64
C THR A 205 -12.16 0.93 -7.54
N TRP A 206 -12.05 -0.29 -7.00
CA TRP A 206 -12.36 -1.52 -7.74
C TRP A 206 -13.84 -1.62 -8.08
N ARG A 207 -14.74 -1.38 -7.12
CA ARG A 207 -16.19 -1.32 -7.40
C ARG A 207 -16.48 -0.32 -8.52
N TRP A 208 -15.92 0.88 -8.43
CA TRP A 208 -16.08 1.91 -9.45
C TRP A 208 -15.59 1.45 -10.83
N PHE A 209 -14.39 0.85 -10.91
CA PHE A 209 -13.84 0.33 -12.15
C PHE A 209 -14.72 -0.78 -12.73
N LEU A 210 -15.09 -1.76 -11.92
CA LEU A 210 -15.96 -2.86 -12.31
C LEU A 210 -17.28 -2.33 -12.87
N ARG A 211 -17.95 -1.44 -12.13
CA ARG A 211 -19.22 -0.85 -12.54
C ARG A 211 -19.14 -0.04 -13.82
N ARG A 212 -18.00 0.62 -14.06
CA ARG A 212 -17.80 1.53 -15.18
C ARG A 212 -17.36 0.84 -16.46
N HIS A 213 -16.60 -0.25 -16.36
CA HIS A 213 -15.89 -0.86 -17.48
C HIS A 213 -16.17 -2.35 -17.68
N VAL A 214 -16.64 -3.08 -16.66
CA VAL A 214 -16.68 -4.55 -16.68
C VAL A 214 -18.11 -5.09 -16.60
N VAL A 215 -18.91 -4.60 -15.65
CA VAL A 215 -20.22 -5.17 -15.30
C VAL A 215 -21.34 -4.13 -15.30
N ARG A 216 -22.58 -4.59 -15.49
CA ARG A 216 -23.80 -3.74 -15.48
C ARG A 216 -24.54 -3.76 -14.15
N SER A 217 -24.42 -4.83 -13.39
CA SER A 217 -25.06 -5.01 -12.10
C SER A 217 -24.27 -4.31 -11.00
N GLU A 218 -24.98 -3.52 -10.21
CA GLU A 218 -24.41 -2.87 -9.03
C GLU A 218 -24.01 -3.90 -7.97
N THR A 219 -24.80 -4.96 -7.80
CA THR A 219 -24.51 -6.06 -6.88
C THR A 219 -23.23 -6.80 -7.28
N ALA A 220 -23.04 -7.07 -8.57
CA ALA A 220 -21.83 -7.72 -9.06
C ALA A 220 -20.58 -6.85 -8.85
N ALA A 221 -20.70 -5.54 -9.13
CA ALA A 221 -19.63 -4.59 -8.85
C ALA A 221 -19.32 -4.47 -7.36
N PHE A 222 -20.35 -4.51 -6.50
CA PHE A 222 -20.19 -4.47 -5.05
C PHE A 222 -19.49 -5.72 -4.51
N ILE A 223 -19.92 -6.91 -4.91
CA ILE A 223 -19.29 -8.16 -4.46
C ILE A 223 -17.85 -8.24 -4.97
N GLY A 224 -17.60 -7.85 -6.23
CA GLY A 224 -16.25 -7.77 -6.78
C GLY A 224 -15.36 -6.77 -6.03
N GLY A 225 -15.86 -5.57 -5.73
CA GLY A 225 -15.14 -4.58 -4.92
C GLY A 225 -14.88 -5.03 -3.49
N LEU A 226 -15.83 -5.74 -2.87
CA LEU A 226 -15.69 -6.34 -1.55
C LEU A 226 -14.55 -7.35 -1.54
N PHE A 227 -14.57 -8.31 -2.48
CA PHE A 227 -13.50 -9.28 -2.57
C PHE A 227 -12.14 -8.60 -2.86
N LEU A 228 -12.08 -7.65 -3.79
CA LEU A 228 -10.82 -7.03 -4.19
C LEU A 228 -10.20 -6.12 -3.11
N GLY A 229 -11.02 -5.49 -2.26
CA GLY A 229 -10.53 -4.70 -1.14
C GLY A 229 -10.24 -5.49 0.13
N PHE A 230 -10.86 -6.66 0.30
CA PHE A 230 -10.79 -7.44 1.55
C PHE A 230 -10.36 -8.90 1.33
N SER A 231 -9.79 -9.22 0.16
CA SER A 231 -9.28 -10.56 -0.15
C SER A 231 -8.18 -10.99 0.83
N PRO A 232 -7.93 -12.30 0.95
CA PRO A 232 -6.77 -12.84 1.65
C PRO A 232 -5.45 -12.11 1.42
N SER A 233 -5.16 -11.84 0.15
CA SER A 233 -3.96 -11.13 -0.26
C SER A 233 -3.92 -9.71 0.31
N MET A 234 -5.07 -9.01 0.39
CA MET A 234 -5.15 -7.70 1.02
C MET A 234 -4.98 -7.78 2.54
N MET A 235 -5.60 -8.75 3.21
CA MET A 235 -5.55 -8.88 4.67
C MET A 235 -4.14 -9.17 5.16
N THR A 236 -3.51 -10.15 4.54
CA THR A 236 -2.12 -10.57 4.76
C THR A 236 -1.15 -9.39 4.69
N HIS A 237 -1.22 -8.57 3.63
CA HIS A 237 -0.34 -7.42 3.48
C HIS A 237 -0.73 -6.25 4.38
N SER A 238 -1.98 -6.16 4.82
CA SER A 238 -2.42 -5.10 5.73
C SER A 238 -1.84 -5.23 7.13
N LEU A 239 -1.26 -6.39 7.48
CA LEU A 239 -0.56 -6.60 8.75
C LEU A 239 0.67 -5.70 8.95
N ALA A 240 1.36 -5.28 7.88
CA ALA A 240 2.52 -4.39 7.99
C ALA A 240 3.00 -3.72 6.68
N HIS A 241 2.39 -4.00 5.53
CA HIS A 241 2.88 -3.59 4.21
C HIS A 241 1.92 -2.61 3.50
N PRO A 242 1.84 -1.34 3.95
CA PRO A 242 0.97 -0.33 3.35
C PRO A 242 1.29 -0.04 1.87
N ASN A 243 2.52 -0.30 1.44
CA ASN A 243 2.94 -0.20 0.04
C ASN A 243 2.35 -1.32 -0.85
N LEU A 244 1.87 -2.43 -0.27
CA LEU A 244 1.29 -3.59 -0.98
C LEU A 244 -0.22 -3.70 -0.80
N SER A 245 -0.76 -3.36 0.37
CA SER A 245 -2.20 -3.10 0.55
C SER A 245 -2.65 -1.80 -0.15
N GLY A 246 -1.67 -1.03 -0.64
CA GLY A 246 -1.65 0.16 -1.46
C GLY A 246 -2.46 0.24 -2.77
N GLN A 247 -3.55 -0.52 -2.95
CA GLN A 247 -4.01 -0.89 -4.31
C GLN A 247 -5.02 0.05 -4.97
N TRP A 248 -5.46 1.14 -4.32
CA TRP A 248 -6.53 2.02 -4.84
C TRP A 248 -6.21 2.75 -6.15
N LEU A 249 -4.93 2.86 -6.54
CA LEU A 249 -4.55 3.44 -7.83
C LEU A 249 -4.60 2.43 -8.98
N VAL A 250 -4.52 1.11 -8.69
CA VAL A 250 -4.55 0.05 -9.70
C VAL A 250 -5.82 0.14 -10.57
N PRO A 251 -7.05 0.25 -10.02
CA PRO A 251 -8.26 0.36 -10.84
C PRO A 251 -8.32 1.63 -11.68
N LEU A 252 -7.70 2.72 -11.21
CA LEU A 252 -7.63 3.99 -11.93
C LEU A 252 -6.67 3.89 -13.13
N ILE A 253 -5.52 3.24 -12.92
CA ILE A 253 -4.56 2.89 -13.98
C ILE A 253 -5.25 2.04 -15.04
N LEU A 254 -5.93 0.96 -14.64
CA LEU A 254 -6.67 0.08 -15.56
C LEU A 254 -7.76 0.84 -16.32
N SER A 255 -8.50 1.73 -15.65
CA SER A 255 -9.51 2.58 -16.29
C SER A 255 -8.92 3.44 -17.41
N ARG A 256 -7.75 4.07 -17.18
CA ARG A 256 -7.10 4.87 -18.22
C ARG A 256 -6.55 4.00 -19.34
N LEU A 257 -5.96 2.85 -19.00
CA LEU A 257 -5.40 1.90 -19.97
C LEU A 257 -6.46 1.44 -20.99
N VAL A 258 -7.65 1.06 -20.51
CA VAL A 258 -8.77 0.64 -21.38
C VAL A 258 -9.22 1.76 -22.32
N ARG A 259 -9.09 3.02 -21.90
CA ARG A 259 -9.51 4.20 -22.67
C ARG A 259 -8.47 4.70 -23.67
N LEU A 260 -7.24 4.21 -23.66
CA LEU A 260 -6.20 4.61 -24.64
C LEU A 260 -6.58 4.31 -26.09
N ARG A 261 -7.53 3.41 -26.32
CA ARG A 261 -8.09 3.12 -27.65
C ARG A 261 -9.04 4.20 -28.18
N GLU A 262 -9.51 5.11 -27.32
CA GLU A 262 -10.45 6.19 -27.65
C GLU A 262 -9.69 7.35 -28.31
N ARG A 263 -9.90 7.57 -29.62
CA ARG A 263 -9.15 8.55 -30.42
C ARG A 263 -9.22 9.99 -29.90
N GLU A 264 -10.39 10.39 -29.41
CA GLU A 264 -10.65 11.77 -28.97
C GLU A 264 -9.92 12.13 -27.68
N THR A 265 -9.69 11.15 -26.80
CA THR A 265 -9.10 11.39 -25.47
C THR A 265 -7.73 10.74 -25.29
N THR A 266 -7.17 10.09 -26.33
CA THR A 266 -5.92 9.31 -26.26
C THR A 266 -4.77 10.05 -25.58
N VAL A 267 -4.52 11.31 -25.95
CA VAL A 267 -3.41 12.09 -25.39
C VAL A 267 -3.69 12.44 -23.93
N ARG A 268 -4.90 12.91 -23.62
CA ARG A 268 -5.30 13.24 -22.25
C ARG A 268 -5.24 12.01 -21.35
N ASP A 269 -5.80 10.89 -21.78
CA ASP A 269 -5.78 9.65 -21.01
C ASP A 269 -4.36 9.09 -20.90
N GLY A 270 -3.50 9.27 -21.90
CA GLY A 270 -2.07 9.00 -21.83
C GLY A 270 -1.38 9.84 -20.75
N VAL A 271 -1.57 11.16 -20.73
CA VAL A 271 -0.99 12.04 -19.70
C VAL A 271 -1.47 11.63 -18.30
N VAL A 272 -2.78 11.44 -18.12
CA VAL A 272 -3.34 11.02 -16.83
C VAL A 272 -2.82 9.65 -16.40
N LEU A 273 -2.68 8.70 -17.33
CA LEU A 273 -2.09 7.39 -17.04
C LEU A 273 -0.62 7.54 -16.59
N GLY A 274 0.17 8.36 -17.28
CA GLY A 274 1.57 8.61 -16.89
C GLY A 274 1.69 9.25 -15.50
N LEU A 275 0.79 10.16 -15.14
CA LEU A 275 0.73 10.74 -13.79
C LEU A 275 0.31 9.71 -12.74
N LEU A 276 -0.65 8.82 -13.05
CA LEU A 276 -1.06 7.74 -12.15
C LEU A 276 0.06 6.71 -11.95
N ILE A 277 0.81 6.40 -13.00
CA ILE A 277 2.02 5.56 -12.93
C ILE A 277 3.06 6.20 -12.01
N ALA A 278 3.33 7.49 -12.20
CA ALA A 278 4.26 8.23 -11.34
C ALA A 278 3.80 8.27 -9.87
N ALA A 279 2.50 8.48 -9.63
CA ALA A 279 1.94 8.41 -8.28
C ALA A 279 2.06 7.01 -7.66
N GLN A 280 1.81 5.95 -8.45
CA GLN A 280 1.91 4.56 -7.99
C GLN A 280 3.35 4.19 -7.60
N VAL A 281 4.38 4.70 -8.30
CA VAL A 281 5.78 4.51 -7.89
C VAL A 281 5.98 4.95 -6.43
N PHE A 282 5.43 6.09 -6.03
CA PHE A 282 5.53 6.60 -4.66
C PHE A 282 4.55 5.96 -3.65
N VAL A 283 3.65 5.10 -4.11
CA VAL A 283 2.81 4.24 -3.24
C VAL A 283 3.46 2.87 -3.06
N GLY A 284 4.04 2.32 -4.12
CA GLY A 284 4.72 1.03 -4.16
C GLY A 284 5.02 0.62 -5.60
N GLU A 285 6.31 0.51 -5.93
CA GLU A 285 6.80 0.13 -7.26
C GLU A 285 6.48 -1.32 -7.62
N GLU A 286 6.54 -2.23 -6.65
CA GLU A 286 6.24 -3.64 -6.89
C GLU A 286 4.78 -3.84 -7.35
N LEU A 287 3.83 -3.10 -6.76
CA LEU A 287 2.44 -3.13 -7.24
C LEU A 287 2.31 -2.64 -8.69
N LEU A 288 3.06 -1.61 -9.08
CA LEU A 288 3.08 -1.12 -10.46
C LEU A 288 3.63 -2.20 -11.40
N PHE A 289 4.73 -2.85 -11.02
CA PHE A 289 5.35 -3.92 -11.78
C PHE A 289 4.39 -5.09 -11.98
N LEU A 290 3.74 -5.57 -10.92
CA LEU A 290 2.76 -6.65 -10.98
C LEU A 290 1.53 -6.28 -11.81
N THR A 291 1.07 -5.03 -11.71
CA THR A 291 -0.02 -4.49 -12.54
C THR A 291 0.37 -4.48 -14.02
N ALA A 292 1.57 -4.00 -14.34
CA ALA A 292 2.08 -3.96 -15.71
C ALA A 292 2.21 -5.37 -16.30
N LEU A 293 2.69 -6.34 -15.51
CA LEU A 293 2.86 -7.72 -15.92
C LEU A 293 1.52 -8.43 -16.17
N ALA A 294 0.54 -8.25 -15.28
CA ALA A 294 -0.81 -8.75 -15.48
C ALA A 294 -1.47 -8.13 -16.72
N CYS A 295 -1.32 -6.81 -16.92
CA CYS A 295 -1.80 -6.12 -18.10
C CYS A 295 -1.12 -6.63 -19.38
N PHE A 296 0.18 -6.88 -19.34
CA PHE A 296 0.96 -7.40 -20.47
C PHE A 296 0.41 -8.74 -20.93
N PHE A 297 0.26 -9.72 -20.02
CA PHE A 297 -0.29 -11.03 -20.37
C PHE A 297 -1.74 -10.94 -20.85
N PHE A 298 -2.56 -10.11 -20.20
CA PHE A 298 -3.94 -9.88 -20.64
C PHE A 298 -3.99 -9.29 -22.07
N LEU A 299 -3.21 -8.24 -22.35
CA LEU A 299 -3.21 -7.56 -23.64
C LEU A 299 -2.71 -8.47 -24.76
N ILE A 300 -1.66 -9.27 -24.53
CA ILE A 300 -1.17 -10.25 -25.51
C ILE A 300 -2.23 -11.31 -25.80
N ALA A 301 -2.80 -11.92 -24.75
CA ALA A 301 -3.83 -12.94 -24.91
C ALA A 301 -5.07 -12.37 -25.64
N TYR A 302 -5.51 -11.16 -25.28
CA TYR A 302 -6.62 -10.49 -25.92
C TYR A 302 -6.31 -10.15 -27.39
N ALA A 303 -5.11 -9.64 -27.66
CA ALA A 303 -4.68 -9.28 -29.01
C ALA A 303 -4.64 -10.49 -29.95
N ALA A 304 -4.18 -11.64 -29.46
CA ALA A 304 -4.16 -12.90 -30.19
C ALA A 304 -5.58 -13.41 -30.50
N MET A 305 -6.54 -13.21 -29.59
CA MET A 305 -7.94 -13.61 -29.78
C MET A 305 -8.76 -12.64 -30.63
N ARG A 306 -8.35 -11.36 -30.74
CA ARG A 306 -9.08 -10.30 -31.44
C ARG A 306 -8.19 -9.52 -32.43
N PRO A 307 -7.48 -10.19 -33.35
CA PRO A 307 -6.45 -9.55 -34.18
C PRO A 307 -6.97 -8.41 -35.07
N ARG A 308 -8.20 -8.52 -35.59
CA ARG A 308 -8.83 -7.47 -36.41
C ARG A 308 -9.07 -6.19 -35.61
N GLN A 309 -9.56 -6.32 -34.39
CA GLN A 309 -9.81 -5.18 -33.50
C GLN A 309 -8.49 -4.55 -33.04
N THR A 310 -7.51 -5.38 -32.68
CA THR A 310 -6.16 -4.93 -32.32
C THR A 310 -5.50 -4.13 -33.43
N ARG A 311 -5.64 -4.55 -34.70
CA ARG A 311 -5.08 -3.79 -35.83
C ARG A 311 -5.77 -2.43 -36.02
N ALA A 312 -7.06 -2.35 -35.76
CA ALA A 312 -7.83 -1.10 -35.91
C ALA A 312 -7.56 -0.10 -34.78
N GLU A 313 -7.46 -0.57 -33.54
CA GLU A 313 -7.33 0.26 -32.34
C GLU A 313 -5.86 0.46 -31.90
N GLY A 314 -4.97 -0.45 -32.31
CA GLY A 314 -3.56 -0.54 -31.89
C GLY A 314 -2.75 0.74 -32.06
N PRO A 315 -2.77 1.42 -33.23
CA PRO A 315 -2.02 2.67 -33.39
C PRO A 315 -2.45 3.77 -32.42
N THR A 316 -3.75 3.86 -32.14
CA THR A 316 -4.31 4.83 -31.18
C THR A 316 -3.85 4.48 -29.76
N PHE A 317 -3.98 3.20 -29.40
CA PHE A 317 -3.52 2.68 -28.11
C PHE A 317 -2.02 2.93 -27.89
N LEU A 318 -1.18 2.61 -28.88
CA LEU A 318 0.28 2.80 -28.80
C LEU A 318 0.66 4.28 -28.68
N LYS A 319 -0.05 5.18 -29.37
CA LYS A 319 0.13 6.63 -29.19
C LYS A 319 -0.17 7.05 -27.75
N GLY A 320 -1.29 6.59 -27.19
CA GLY A 320 -1.65 6.86 -25.80
C GLY A 320 -0.64 6.31 -24.80
N ALA A 321 -0.18 5.08 -25.03
CA ALA A 321 0.85 4.43 -24.21
C ALA A 321 2.18 5.17 -24.29
N ALA A 322 2.59 5.62 -25.48
CA ALA A 322 3.80 6.43 -25.66
C ALA A 322 3.71 7.76 -24.89
N VAL A 323 2.57 8.44 -24.92
CA VAL A 323 2.34 9.66 -24.12
C VAL A 323 2.40 9.37 -22.63
N ALA A 324 1.83 8.25 -22.17
CA ALA A 324 1.90 7.84 -20.77
C ALA A 324 3.33 7.55 -20.32
N ILE A 325 4.09 6.80 -21.11
CA ILE A 325 5.50 6.51 -20.85
C ILE A 325 6.32 7.79 -20.82
N ALA A 326 6.14 8.69 -21.79
CA ALA A 326 6.85 9.97 -21.82
C ALA A 326 6.53 10.83 -20.60
N THR A 327 5.24 10.90 -20.21
CA THR A 327 4.81 11.66 -19.02
C THR A 327 5.42 11.07 -17.75
N ALA A 328 5.33 9.74 -17.56
CA ALA A 328 5.91 9.06 -16.41
C ALA A 328 7.44 9.25 -16.38
N ALA A 329 8.13 9.09 -17.52
CA ALA A 329 9.57 9.25 -17.63
C ALA A 329 10.01 10.67 -17.26
N VAL A 330 9.29 11.71 -17.68
CA VAL A 330 9.61 13.10 -17.32
C VAL A 330 9.45 13.33 -15.82
N VAL A 331 8.35 12.87 -15.21
CA VAL A 331 8.08 13.06 -13.78
C VAL A 331 9.04 12.25 -12.91
N LEU A 332 9.37 11.03 -13.34
CA LEU A 332 10.18 10.08 -12.59
C LEU A 332 11.67 10.13 -12.94
N ALA A 333 12.09 10.99 -13.88
CA ALA A 333 13.48 11.09 -14.31
C ALA A 333 14.44 11.27 -13.13
N TYR A 334 14.16 12.24 -12.25
CA TYR A 334 15.01 12.49 -11.08
C TYR A 334 14.91 11.37 -10.02
N PRO A 335 13.72 10.96 -9.54
CA PRO A 335 13.58 9.88 -8.58
C PRO A 335 14.24 8.56 -9.00
N LEU A 336 14.02 8.11 -10.24
CA LEU A 336 14.58 6.84 -10.73
C LEU A 336 16.09 6.94 -10.94
N THR A 337 16.59 8.08 -11.42
CA THR A 337 18.05 8.29 -11.50
C THR A 337 18.65 8.26 -10.09
N PHE A 338 17.99 8.86 -9.11
CA PHE A 338 18.43 8.84 -7.71
C PHE A 338 18.40 7.42 -7.12
N GLN A 339 17.36 6.64 -7.41
CA GLN A 339 17.22 5.26 -6.95
C GLN A 339 18.34 4.36 -7.47
N PHE A 340 18.60 4.39 -8.78
CA PHE A 340 19.53 3.45 -9.41
C PHE A 340 20.98 3.94 -9.50
N ALA A 341 21.21 5.25 -9.45
CA ALA A 341 22.53 5.86 -9.59
C ALA A 341 22.92 6.79 -8.44
N GLY A 342 22.01 7.11 -7.52
CA GLY A 342 22.29 7.95 -6.37
C GLY A 342 23.08 7.24 -5.25
N PRO A 343 23.35 7.95 -4.15
CA PRO A 343 24.04 7.39 -2.99
C PRO A 343 23.34 6.14 -2.47
N GLN A 344 24.11 5.16 -2.00
CA GLN A 344 23.59 3.88 -1.49
C GLN A 344 22.65 3.13 -2.47
N SER A 345 22.77 3.36 -3.78
CA SER A 345 22.07 2.54 -4.78
C SER A 345 22.65 1.11 -4.81
N PHE A 346 21.78 0.10 -4.91
CA PHE A 346 22.17 -1.32 -4.91
C PHE A 346 21.43 -2.12 -6.01
N LYS A 347 21.78 -3.39 -6.16
CA LYS A 347 21.21 -4.34 -7.12
C LYS A 347 20.93 -5.68 -6.43
N GLY A 348 19.79 -6.29 -6.77
CA GLY A 348 19.40 -7.62 -6.31
C GLY A 348 18.55 -7.61 -5.03
N ILE A 349 18.48 -8.77 -4.37
CA ILE A 349 17.82 -9.00 -3.07
C ILE A 349 18.82 -9.73 -2.14
N PRO A 350 18.90 -9.36 -0.84
CA PRO A 350 19.89 -9.91 0.08
C PRO A 350 19.56 -11.30 0.64
N PHE A 351 18.58 -12.01 0.06
CA PHE A 351 18.11 -13.32 0.53
C PHE A 351 17.67 -14.21 -0.64
N ASP A 352 17.56 -15.51 -0.37
CA ASP A 352 17.14 -16.49 -1.37
C ASP A 352 15.67 -16.29 -1.77
N ILE A 353 15.46 -15.96 -3.04
CA ILE A 353 14.15 -15.75 -3.66
C ILE A 353 13.29 -17.02 -3.62
N SER A 354 13.90 -18.22 -3.59
CA SER A 354 13.19 -19.49 -3.53
C SER A 354 12.38 -19.69 -2.24
N PHE A 355 12.77 -18.97 -1.18
CA PHE A 355 12.04 -18.96 0.09
C PHE A 355 10.68 -18.28 -0.05
N TYR A 356 10.57 -17.23 -0.89
CA TYR A 356 9.35 -16.46 -1.14
C TYR A 356 8.61 -16.92 -2.41
N ALA A 357 8.53 -18.24 -2.60
CA ALA A 357 7.78 -18.87 -3.68
C ALA A 357 6.47 -19.46 -3.15
N SER A 358 5.38 -19.33 -3.91
CA SER A 358 4.10 -19.97 -3.61
C SER A 358 4.19 -21.48 -3.74
N ASP A 359 3.56 -22.18 -2.81
CA ASP A 359 3.22 -23.59 -3.01
C ASP A 359 1.92 -23.69 -3.83
N LEU A 360 1.88 -24.56 -4.83
CA LEU A 360 0.69 -24.72 -5.67
C LEU A 360 -0.54 -25.15 -4.84
N LYS A 361 -0.35 -25.90 -3.76
CA LYS A 361 -1.41 -26.30 -2.83
C LYS A 361 -2.00 -25.11 -2.07
N SER A 362 -1.23 -24.03 -1.84
CA SER A 362 -1.68 -22.88 -1.06
C SER A 362 -2.94 -22.24 -1.64
N TYR A 363 -3.10 -22.23 -2.97
CA TYR A 363 -4.25 -21.64 -3.66
C TYR A 363 -5.60 -22.25 -3.22
N ALA A 364 -5.60 -23.54 -2.86
CA ALA A 364 -6.79 -24.26 -2.42
C ALA A 364 -7.04 -24.16 -0.91
N VAL A 365 -6.11 -23.59 -0.14
CA VAL A 365 -6.16 -23.49 1.33
C VAL A 365 -6.72 -22.12 1.75
N TYR A 366 -7.39 -22.11 2.89
CA TYR A 366 -7.88 -20.87 3.52
C TYR A 366 -6.77 -20.23 4.36
N PRO A 367 -6.54 -18.92 4.26
CA PRO A 367 -5.46 -18.25 4.98
C PRO A 367 -5.80 -18.05 6.46
N SER A 368 -4.79 -17.74 7.27
CA SER A 368 -4.93 -17.73 8.74
C SER A 368 -5.74 -16.57 9.29
N LEU A 369 -5.94 -15.50 8.51
CA LEU A 369 -6.65 -14.29 8.93
C LEU A 369 -8.16 -14.36 8.62
N GLU A 370 -8.64 -15.47 8.08
CA GLU A 370 -10.02 -15.63 7.62
C GLU A 370 -10.79 -16.57 8.55
N LEU A 371 -12.12 -16.50 8.50
CA LEU A 371 -13.00 -17.23 9.41
C LEU A 371 -12.66 -18.73 9.51
N TRP A 372 -12.34 -19.39 8.39
CA TRP A 372 -12.03 -20.83 8.34
C TRP A 372 -10.52 -21.13 8.23
N GLY A 373 -9.67 -20.14 8.49
CA GLY A 373 -8.22 -20.30 8.58
C GLY A 373 -7.79 -21.15 9.77
N ASP A 374 -6.84 -22.06 9.51
CA ASP A 374 -6.18 -22.90 10.52
C ASP A 374 -4.67 -22.60 10.50
N PRO A 375 -4.14 -21.79 11.45
CA PRO A 375 -2.74 -21.38 11.48
C PRO A 375 -1.76 -22.55 11.36
N ASP A 376 -2.02 -23.66 12.05
CA ASP A 376 -1.12 -24.83 12.08
C ASP A 376 -0.95 -25.52 10.71
N LYS A 377 -1.97 -25.39 9.83
CA LYS A 377 -1.94 -25.92 8.46
C LYS A 377 -1.35 -24.94 7.47
N VAL A 378 -1.46 -23.64 7.76
CA VAL A 378 -1.08 -22.52 6.89
C VAL A 378 0.41 -22.21 7.00
N ASP A 379 0.99 -22.29 8.20
CA ASP A 379 2.40 -21.98 8.48
C ASP A 379 3.41 -22.85 7.70
N LYS A 380 2.97 -24.01 7.20
CA LYS A 380 3.80 -24.91 6.39
C LYS A 380 3.81 -24.57 4.89
N LEU A 381 2.90 -23.71 4.44
CA LEU A 381 2.65 -23.41 3.02
C LEU A 381 2.96 -21.96 2.65
N ALA A 382 3.27 -21.11 3.63
CA ALA A 382 3.66 -19.72 3.43
C ALA A 382 4.89 -19.38 4.29
N PRO A 383 5.76 -18.44 3.85
CA PRO A 383 6.92 -18.01 4.62
C PRO A 383 6.59 -17.45 6.00
N ASN A 384 5.46 -16.72 6.10
CA ASN A 384 4.96 -16.10 7.33
C ASN A 384 3.51 -15.60 7.11
N ALA A 385 2.89 -15.08 8.17
CA ALA A 385 1.52 -14.52 8.15
C ALA A 385 1.32 -13.33 7.20
N THR A 386 2.40 -12.65 6.79
CA THR A 386 2.37 -11.52 5.86
C THR A 386 2.63 -11.90 4.40
N GLU A 387 2.82 -13.19 4.10
CA GLU A 387 3.15 -13.71 2.76
C GLU A 387 2.23 -14.88 2.34
N GLN A 388 0.93 -14.78 2.65
CA GLN A 388 -0.15 -15.73 2.29
C GLN A 388 -0.97 -15.28 1.06
N ALA A 389 -0.39 -14.48 0.16
CA ALA A 389 -1.09 -13.90 -0.99
C ALA A 389 -1.69 -14.94 -1.95
N ALA A 390 -1.12 -16.15 -1.98
CA ALA A 390 -1.54 -17.27 -2.81
C ALA A 390 -2.55 -18.19 -2.12
N MET A 391 -3.31 -17.72 -1.12
CA MET A 391 -4.33 -18.50 -0.43
C MET A 391 -5.71 -17.90 -0.70
N VAL A 392 -6.51 -18.59 -1.51
CA VAL A 392 -7.83 -18.08 -1.95
C VAL A 392 -8.97 -19.04 -1.58
N GLY A 393 -8.64 -20.28 -1.18
CA GLY A 393 -9.60 -21.30 -0.82
C GLY A 393 -10.23 -22.02 -2.02
N TRP A 394 -10.36 -23.34 -1.91
CA TRP A 394 -10.88 -24.20 -2.99
C TRP A 394 -12.31 -23.85 -3.40
N ALA A 395 -13.17 -23.40 -2.47
CA ALA A 395 -14.57 -23.13 -2.77
C ALA A 395 -14.71 -21.94 -3.72
N LEU A 396 -13.92 -20.88 -3.50
CA LEU A 396 -13.91 -19.72 -4.38
C LEU A 396 -13.32 -20.05 -5.75
N LEU A 397 -12.22 -20.81 -5.80
CA LEU A 397 -11.65 -21.28 -7.07
C LEU A 397 -12.68 -22.09 -7.88
N LEU A 398 -13.41 -23.00 -7.23
CA LEU A 398 -14.45 -23.80 -7.86
C LEU A 398 -15.59 -22.92 -8.40
N VAL A 399 -16.12 -22.01 -7.58
CA VAL A 399 -17.23 -21.12 -8.00
C VAL A 399 -16.80 -20.22 -9.15
N VAL A 400 -15.61 -19.62 -9.09
CA VAL A 400 -15.11 -18.76 -10.17
C VAL A 400 -14.85 -19.57 -11.43
N ALA A 401 -14.31 -20.79 -11.33
CA ALA A 401 -14.15 -21.68 -12.47
C ALA A 401 -15.51 -22.02 -13.11
N LEU A 402 -16.50 -22.44 -12.32
CA LEU A 402 -17.84 -22.79 -12.80
C LEU A 402 -18.54 -21.59 -13.45
N LEU A 403 -18.53 -20.41 -12.81
CA LEU A 403 -19.11 -19.19 -13.37
C LEU A 403 -18.40 -18.78 -14.66
N THR A 404 -17.07 -18.89 -14.71
CA THR A 404 -16.30 -18.53 -15.91
C THR A 404 -16.60 -19.48 -17.06
N VAL A 405 -16.66 -20.79 -16.80
CA VAL A 405 -17.04 -21.82 -17.79
C VAL A 405 -18.45 -21.60 -18.29
N TRP A 406 -19.40 -21.39 -17.37
CA TRP A 406 -20.82 -21.26 -17.68
C TRP A 406 -21.16 -19.97 -18.43
N CYS A 407 -20.59 -18.84 -18.03
CA CYS A 407 -21.04 -17.52 -18.46
C CYS A 407 -20.04 -16.74 -19.31
N CYS A 408 -18.75 -17.07 -19.25
CA CYS A 408 -17.72 -16.13 -19.67
C CYS A 408 -16.75 -16.69 -20.72
N LEU A 409 -16.70 -17.99 -21.02
CA LEU A 409 -15.78 -18.54 -22.04
C LEU A 409 -16.03 -18.01 -23.46
N ARG A 410 -17.24 -17.55 -23.77
CA ARG A 410 -17.52 -16.87 -25.06
C ARG A 410 -16.97 -15.44 -25.10
N ASN A 411 -16.65 -14.85 -23.96
CA ASN A 411 -16.06 -13.52 -23.87
C ASN A 411 -14.53 -13.59 -23.98
N ALA A 412 -13.97 -12.92 -24.99
CA ALA A 412 -12.53 -12.88 -25.20
C ALA A 412 -11.78 -12.23 -24.02
N ALA A 413 -12.38 -11.25 -23.34
CA ALA A 413 -11.77 -10.62 -22.17
C ALA A 413 -11.64 -11.61 -21.00
N ALA A 414 -12.67 -12.42 -20.73
CA ALA A 414 -12.61 -13.42 -19.66
C ALA A 414 -11.56 -14.52 -19.94
N ARG A 415 -11.44 -14.97 -21.20
CA ARG A 415 -10.38 -15.91 -21.59
C ARG A 415 -8.99 -15.30 -21.47
N ALA A 416 -8.82 -14.03 -21.86
CA ALA A 416 -7.56 -13.32 -21.68
C ALA A 416 -7.20 -13.13 -20.20
N LEU A 417 -8.19 -12.86 -19.33
CA LEU A 417 -8.04 -12.82 -17.89
C LEU A 417 -7.61 -14.17 -17.32
N LEU A 418 -8.21 -15.28 -17.76
CA LEU A 418 -7.79 -16.63 -17.35
C LEU A 418 -6.33 -16.92 -17.73
N ILE A 419 -5.91 -16.55 -18.95
CA ILE A 419 -4.52 -16.74 -19.39
C ILE A 419 -3.56 -15.88 -18.57
N ALA A 420 -3.92 -14.61 -18.33
CA ALA A 420 -3.12 -13.74 -17.47
C ALA A 420 -3.04 -14.27 -16.03
N GLY A 421 -4.15 -14.78 -15.48
CA GLY A 421 -4.21 -15.35 -14.14
C GLY A 421 -3.35 -16.60 -14.02
N ALA A 422 -3.41 -17.48 -15.03
CA ALA A 422 -2.52 -18.63 -15.11
C ALA A 422 -1.04 -18.18 -15.18
N ALA A 423 -0.69 -17.23 -16.04
CA ALA A 423 0.69 -16.73 -16.14
C ALA A 423 1.21 -16.13 -14.81
N MET A 424 0.39 -15.32 -14.13
CA MET A 424 0.73 -14.76 -12.82
C MET A 424 0.83 -15.84 -11.73
N MET A 425 -0.03 -16.86 -11.77
CA MET A 425 0.05 -18.02 -10.88
C MET A 425 1.36 -18.79 -11.10
N LEU A 426 1.73 -19.04 -12.35
CA LEU A 426 2.99 -19.73 -12.70
C LEU A 426 4.22 -18.95 -12.24
N LEU A 427 4.20 -17.63 -12.36
CA LEU A 427 5.25 -16.77 -11.83
C LEU A 427 5.32 -16.85 -10.30
N SER A 428 4.17 -16.98 -9.64
CA SER A 428 4.13 -17.02 -8.17
C SER A 428 4.79 -18.26 -7.57
N LEU A 429 4.84 -19.37 -8.31
CA LEU A 429 5.52 -20.61 -7.91
C LEU A 429 7.05 -20.46 -7.80
N GLY A 430 7.61 -19.34 -8.24
CA GLY A 430 9.03 -19.04 -8.10
C GLY A 430 9.94 -19.95 -8.93
N PRO A 431 11.25 -19.97 -8.62
CA PRO A 431 12.24 -20.73 -9.40
C PRO A 431 12.13 -22.24 -9.20
N THR A 432 11.60 -22.68 -8.06
CA THR A 432 11.43 -24.10 -7.71
C THR A 432 9.96 -24.35 -7.31
N PRO A 433 9.09 -24.72 -8.28
CA PRO A 433 7.68 -24.99 -8.00
C PRO A 433 7.50 -26.09 -6.95
N LYS A 434 6.62 -25.85 -5.98
CA LYS A 434 6.33 -26.78 -4.87
C LYS A 434 4.86 -27.17 -4.85
N PHE A 435 4.59 -28.38 -4.39
CA PHE A 435 3.27 -28.88 -4.01
C PHE A 435 3.37 -29.56 -2.65
N ASP A 436 2.66 -29.02 -1.67
CA ASP A 436 2.67 -29.51 -0.29
C ASP A 436 4.07 -29.55 0.35
N GLY A 437 4.85 -28.50 0.12
CA GLY A 437 6.22 -28.34 0.60
C GLY A 437 7.26 -29.13 -0.20
N LYS A 438 6.85 -29.94 -1.18
CA LYS A 438 7.75 -30.80 -1.97
C LYS A 438 7.94 -30.23 -3.38
N PRO A 439 9.17 -30.24 -3.93
CA PRO A 439 9.40 -29.85 -5.31
C PRO A 439 8.55 -30.68 -6.28
N ILE A 440 7.94 -30.03 -7.26
CA ILE A 440 7.14 -30.69 -8.29
C ILE A 440 8.08 -31.29 -9.35
N THR A 441 8.10 -32.62 -9.44
CA THR A 441 8.91 -33.35 -10.45
C THR A 441 8.11 -33.85 -11.64
N TRP A 442 6.78 -33.87 -11.53
CA TRP A 442 5.86 -34.39 -12.55
C TRP A 442 5.38 -33.33 -13.53
N TRP A 443 5.61 -32.04 -13.26
CA TRP A 443 5.29 -30.99 -14.22
C TRP A 443 6.41 -30.91 -15.26
N TRP A 444 6.02 -30.82 -16.53
CA TRP A 444 6.94 -30.55 -17.61
C TRP A 444 6.43 -29.30 -18.32
N PHE A 445 6.88 -28.15 -17.82
CA PHE A 445 6.82 -26.91 -18.58
C PHE A 445 7.96 -26.95 -19.61
N PRO A 446 7.90 -26.26 -20.77
CA PRO A 446 8.84 -26.41 -21.89
C PRO A 446 10.35 -26.33 -21.58
N PHE A 447 10.76 -25.99 -20.35
CA PHE A 447 12.14 -25.86 -19.91
C PHE A 447 12.57 -26.84 -18.79
N GLY A 448 11.73 -27.83 -18.45
CA GLY A 448 12.06 -28.85 -17.43
C GLY A 448 11.24 -28.71 -16.13
N THR A 449 11.84 -29.11 -15.00
CA THR A 449 11.22 -29.04 -13.66
C THR A 449 11.39 -27.68 -12.98
N GLU A 450 12.21 -26.80 -13.55
CA GLU A 450 12.37 -25.42 -13.06
C GLU A 450 11.11 -24.59 -13.31
N GLY A 451 10.87 -23.64 -12.41
CA GLY A 451 9.79 -22.67 -12.55
C GLY A 451 10.18 -21.55 -13.48
N ILE A 452 9.18 -20.92 -14.13
CA ILE A 452 9.41 -19.86 -15.13
C ILE A 452 10.23 -18.68 -14.60
N TRP A 453 10.21 -18.45 -13.28
CA TRP A 453 10.98 -17.40 -12.63
C TRP A 453 12.50 -17.64 -12.73
N SER A 454 12.98 -18.89 -12.82
CA SER A 454 14.42 -19.18 -12.90
C SER A 454 15.09 -18.54 -14.12
N HIS A 455 14.32 -18.37 -15.21
CA HIS A 455 14.77 -17.75 -16.45
C HIS A 455 14.62 -16.23 -16.48
N LEU A 456 13.88 -15.66 -15.51
CA LEU A 456 13.57 -14.23 -15.45
C LEU A 456 14.32 -13.52 -14.31
N LYS A 457 14.83 -14.27 -13.32
CA LYS A 457 15.42 -13.74 -12.08
C LYS A 457 16.56 -12.73 -12.28
N ASP A 458 17.28 -12.80 -13.40
CA ASP A 458 18.41 -11.90 -13.70
C ASP A 458 17.97 -10.62 -14.45
N LEU A 459 16.71 -10.57 -14.91
CA LEU A 459 16.16 -9.38 -15.56
C LEU A 459 15.90 -8.26 -14.53
N PRO A 460 15.98 -6.99 -14.94
CA PRO A 460 15.55 -5.86 -14.11
C PRO A 460 14.13 -6.05 -13.59
N ALA A 461 13.86 -5.55 -12.38
CA ALA A 461 12.62 -5.73 -11.61
C ALA A 461 12.36 -7.16 -11.10
N PHE A 462 12.61 -8.21 -11.88
CA PHE A 462 12.50 -9.60 -11.41
C PHE A 462 13.57 -9.96 -10.37
N SER A 463 14.78 -9.39 -10.52
CA SER A 463 15.86 -9.53 -9.53
C SER A 463 15.60 -8.82 -8.21
N SER A 464 14.51 -8.04 -8.12
CA SER A 464 14.13 -7.21 -6.97
C SER A 464 12.66 -7.38 -6.53
N SER A 465 11.95 -8.37 -7.07
CA SER A 465 10.56 -8.68 -6.70
C SER A 465 10.44 -10.10 -6.15
N LEU A 466 9.44 -10.34 -5.30
CA LEU A 466 9.19 -11.66 -4.73
C LEU A 466 8.19 -12.44 -5.59
N PRO A 467 8.51 -13.69 -5.99
CA PRO A 467 7.61 -14.50 -6.81
C PRO A 467 6.20 -14.59 -6.23
N MET A 468 6.07 -14.96 -4.95
CA MET A 468 4.80 -15.12 -4.23
C MET A 468 3.84 -13.94 -4.44
N ARG A 469 4.35 -12.70 -4.52
CA ARG A 469 3.54 -11.49 -4.69
C ARG A 469 2.86 -11.41 -6.05
N SER A 470 3.29 -12.19 -7.04
CA SER A 470 2.55 -12.40 -8.30
C SER A 470 1.13 -12.96 -8.06
N ALA A 471 0.91 -13.67 -6.95
CA ALA A 471 -0.42 -14.15 -6.56
C ALA A 471 -1.42 -13.03 -6.22
N MET A 472 -0.95 -11.82 -5.91
CA MET A 472 -1.81 -10.64 -5.73
C MET A 472 -2.59 -10.34 -7.02
N ALA A 473 -1.92 -10.44 -8.17
CA ALA A 473 -2.57 -10.24 -9.47
C ALA A 473 -3.56 -11.37 -9.81
N VAL A 474 -3.30 -12.59 -9.35
CA VAL A 474 -4.25 -13.70 -9.45
C VAL A 474 -5.54 -13.35 -8.69
N SER A 475 -5.42 -12.78 -7.47
CA SER A 475 -6.57 -12.29 -6.70
C SER A 475 -7.35 -11.20 -7.45
N TRP A 476 -6.68 -10.26 -8.13
CA TRP A 476 -7.37 -9.26 -8.97
C TRP A 476 -8.22 -9.90 -10.05
N ILE A 477 -7.65 -10.87 -10.74
CA ILE A 477 -8.29 -11.58 -11.85
C ILE A 477 -9.48 -12.40 -11.35
N ILE A 478 -9.33 -13.10 -10.22
CA ILE A 478 -10.41 -13.83 -9.57
C ILE A 478 -11.58 -12.89 -9.24
N GLY A 479 -11.31 -11.71 -8.66
CA GLY A 479 -12.35 -10.73 -8.34
C GLY A 479 -13.08 -10.17 -9.56
N ILE A 480 -12.34 -9.90 -10.65
CA ILE A 480 -12.93 -9.45 -11.92
C ILE A 480 -13.80 -10.56 -12.52
N LEU A 481 -13.31 -11.81 -12.58
CA LEU A 481 -14.07 -12.94 -13.12
C LEU A 481 -15.31 -13.27 -12.28
N LEU A 482 -15.21 -13.18 -10.95
CA LEU A 482 -16.34 -13.32 -10.04
C LEU A 482 -17.43 -12.28 -10.35
N ALA A 483 -17.05 -11.01 -10.50
CA ALA A 483 -17.98 -9.94 -10.86
C ALA A 483 -18.62 -10.19 -12.23
N MET A 484 -17.84 -10.58 -13.25
CA MET A 484 -18.35 -10.89 -14.59
C MET A 484 -19.36 -12.05 -14.58
N GLY A 485 -19.04 -13.11 -13.83
CA GLY A 485 -19.91 -14.29 -13.68
C GLY A 485 -21.24 -13.94 -13.00
N LEU A 486 -21.18 -13.19 -11.89
CA LEU A 486 -22.36 -12.73 -11.18
C LEU A 486 -23.22 -11.77 -12.02
N ASP A 487 -22.59 -10.85 -12.76
CA ASP A 487 -23.30 -9.94 -13.67
C ASP A 487 -24.11 -10.71 -14.71
N LYS A 488 -23.49 -11.73 -15.31
CA LYS A 488 -24.17 -12.57 -16.30
C LYS A 488 -25.28 -13.42 -15.68
N ALA A 489 -25.06 -13.95 -14.48
CA ALA A 489 -26.10 -14.69 -13.76
C ALA A 489 -27.31 -13.79 -13.46
N MET A 490 -27.11 -12.52 -13.10
CA MET A 490 -28.20 -11.55 -12.86
C MET A 490 -29.03 -11.26 -14.11
N GLU A 491 -28.44 -11.33 -15.30
CA GLU A 491 -29.17 -11.19 -16.57
C GLU A 491 -29.96 -12.46 -16.95
N HIS A 492 -29.78 -13.59 -16.26
CA HIS A 492 -30.41 -14.85 -16.64
C HIS A 492 -31.93 -14.82 -16.43
N GLN A 493 -32.71 -15.38 -17.35
CA GLN A 493 -34.19 -15.34 -17.31
C GLN A 493 -34.82 -16.11 -16.13
N TRP A 494 -34.16 -17.16 -15.64
CA TRP A 494 -34.65 -17.98 -14.52
C TRP A 494 -34.16 -17.44 -13.17
N TYR A 495 -35.08 -17.02 -12.31
CA TYR A 495 -34.78 -16.43 -11.00
C TYR A 495 -34.03 -17.40 -10.06
N TRP A 496 -34.30 -18.71 -10.13
CA TRP A 496 -33.63 -19.69 -9.28
C TRP A 496 -32.13 -19.82 -9.60
N LEU A 497 -31.73 -19.66 -10.87
CA LEU A 497 -30.31 -19.63 -11.27
C LEU A 497 -29.60 -18.36 -10.77
N ARG A 498 -30.31 -17.23 -10.70
CA ARG A 498 -29.80 -16.00 -10.06
C ARG A 498 -29.51 -16.25 -8.58
N GLY A 499 -30.50 -16.81 -7.88
CA GLY A 499 -30.37 -17.17 -6.47
C GLY A 499 -29.25 -18.19 -6.23
N ALA A 500 -29.13 -19.20 -7.07
CA ALA A 500 -28.07 -20.21 -6.98
C ALA A 500 -26.67 -19.62 -7.20
N ALA A 501 -26.49 -18.73 -8.18
CA ALA A 501 -25.19 -18.10 -8.44
C ALA A 501 -24.76 -17.16 -7.30
N VAL A 502 -25.69 -16.34 -6.79
CA VAL A 502 -25.43 -15.48 -5.63
C VAL A 502 -25.18 -16.31 -4.38
N GLY A 503 -26.01 -17.34 -4.15
CA GLY A 503 -25.83 -18.26 -3.03
C GLY A 503 -24.49 -18.97 -3.07
N ALA A 504 -24.07 -19.47 -4.24
CA ALA A 504 -22.75 -20.09 -4.42
C ALA A 504 -21.61 -19.11 -4.15
N ALA A 505 -21.70 -17.87 -4.65
CA ALA A 505 -20.72 -16.83 -4.35
C ALA A 505 -20.66 -16.49 -2.86
N VAL A 506 -21.80 -16.37 -2.19
CA VAL A 506 -21.86 -16.14 -0.74
C VAL A 506 -21.22 -17.31 0.01
N VAL A 507 -21.59 -18.56 -0.30
CA VAL A 507 -21.01 -19.76 0.32
C VAL A 507 -19.51 -19.84 0.11
N ALA A 508 -18.99 -19.43 -1.04
CA ALA A 508 -17.56 -19.40 -1.32
C ALA A 508 -16.81 -18.24 -0.63
N LEU A 509 -17.47 -17.11 -0.39
CA LEU A 509 -16.87 -15.93 0.24
C LEU A 509 -16.97 -15.94 1.77
N VAL A 510 -17.98 -16.60 2.35
CA VAL A 510 -18.15 -16.69 3.82
C VAL A 510 -16.91 -17.25 4.54
N PRO A 511 -16.28 -18.34 4.06
CA PRO A 511 -15.02 -18.83 4.66
C PRO A 511 -13.87 -17.82 4.61
N LEU A 512 -13.92 -16.87 3.66
CA LEU A 512 -12.93 -15.82 3.43
C LEU A 512 -13.29 -14.50 4.11
N LEU A 513 -14.30 -14.49 4.99
CA LEU A 513 -14.60 -13.30 5.78
C LEU A 513 -13.38 -12.98 6.65
N PRO A 514 -12.81 -11.78 6.53
CA PRO A 514 -11.62 -11.41 7.27
C PRO A 514 -11.95 -11.27 8.76
N ARG A 515 -11.03 -11.74 9.60
CA ARG A 515 -11.03 -11.48 11.03
C ARG A 515 -10.50 -10.06 11.28
N VAL A 516 -10.89 -9.50 12.42
CA VAL A 516 -10.29 -8.26 12.92
C VAL A 516 -8.79 -8.45 13.02
N LEU A 517 -8.02 -7.44 12.60
CA LEU A 517 -6.57 -7.51 12.68
C LEU A 517 -6.14 -7.47 14.15
N ASP A 518 -5.40 -8.50 14.55
CA ASP A 518 -4.88 -8.60 15.91
C ASP A 518 -3.82 -7.53 16.16
N VAL A 519 -3.78 -7.08 17.41
CA VAL A 519 -2.85 -6.05 17.89
C VAL A 519 -2.05 -6.58 19.08
N THR A 520 -0.85 -6.04 19.23
CA THR A 520 0.05 -6.31 20.35
C THR A 520 0.48 -5.01 21.00
N ASP A 521 0.90 -5.09 22.26
CA ASP A 521 1.35 -3.91 23.00
C ASP A 521 2.65 -3.35 22.41
N ARG A 522 2.67 -2.03 22.25
CA ARG A 522 3.86 -1.31 21.83
C ARG A 522 4.87 -1.24 22.99
N PRO A 523 6.15 -1.57 22.76
CA PRO A 523 7.21 -1.31 23.73
C PRO A 523 7.25 0.16 24.15
N LYS A 524 7.38 0.43 25.45
CA LYS A 524 7.45 1.80 25.96
C LYS A 524 8.73 2.48 25.48
N ILE A 525 8.59 3.70 24.97
CA ILE A 525 9.73 4.53 24.59
C ILE A 525 10.32 5.15 25.86
N PRO A 526 11.63 4.99 26.15
CA PRO A 526 12.24 5.58 27.32
C PRO A 526 12.09 7.12 27.33
N PRO A 527 11.79 7.74 28.50
CA PRO A 527 11.67 9.20 28.60
C PRO A 527 12.89 9.97 28.09
N TYR A 528 14.07 9.34 28.10
CA TYR A 528 15.30 9.88 27.51
C TYR A 528 15.14 10.37 26.06
N PHE A 529 14.35 9.66 25.25
CA PHE A 529 14.14 10.00 23.84
C PHE A 529 12.99 10.99 23.63
N THR A 530 12.01 11.03 24.52
CA THR A 530 10.86 11.95 24.43
C THR A 530 11.11 13.31 25.10
N SER A 531 11.99 13.37 26.10
CA SER A 531 12.32 14.60 26.84
C SER A 531 13.34 15.50 26.13
N GLY A 532 14.05 14.96 25.14
CA GLY A 532 15.17 15.62 24.47
C GLY A 532 16.53 15.42 25.14
N ALA A 533 16.63 14.62 26.22
CA ALA A 533 17.90 14.32 26.89
C ALA A 533 18.95 13.69 25.94
N TRP A 534 18.50 12.91 24.94
CA TRP A 534 19.33 12.35 23.88
C TRP A 534 20.19 13.37 23.14
N LYS A 535 19.79 14.66 23.12
CA LYS A 535 20.57 15.73 22.48
C LYS A 535 21.98 15.88 23.08
N GLY A 536 22.20 15.46 24.33
CA GLY A 536 23.53 15.43 24.95
C GLY A 536 24.49 14.39 24.36
N CYS A 537 23.98 13.49 23.53
CA CYS A 537 24.73 12.44 22.82
C CYS A 537 25.00 12.75 21.35
N VAL A 538 24.44 13.83 20.81
CA VAL A 538 24.69 14.24 19.43
C VAL A 538 25.44 15.57 19.40
N SER A 539 26.34 15.70 18.43
CA SER A 539 27.09 16.92 18.18
C SER A 539 27.43 17.01 16.69
N LYS A 540 27.86 18.18 16.21
CA LYS A 540 28.18 18.35 14.79
C LYS A 540 29.24 17.33 14.35
N GLY A 541 28.89 16.50 13.35
CA GLY A 541 29.76 15.42 12.85
C GLY A 541 29.69 14.11 13.64
N HIS A 542 28.95 14.08 14.76
CA HIS A 542 28.69 12.89 15.57
C HIS A 542 27.20 12.86 15.95
N ASN A 543 26.36 12.56 14.96
CA ASN A 543 24.90 12.61 15.11
C ASN A 543 24.29 11.22 15.35
N THR A 544 25.10 10.20 15.62
CA THR A 544 24.65 8.81 15.75
C THR A 544 24.54 8.40 17.22
N ILE A 545 23.51 7.63 17.55
CA ILE A 545 23.38 6.97 18.86
C ILE A 545 23.38 5.46 18.62
N ALA A 546 24.38 4.76 19.16
CA ALA A 546 24.46 3.32 19.07
C ALA A 546 23.53 2.67 20.10
N SER A 547 22.41 2.09 19.65
CA SER A 547 21.51 1.36 20.53
C SER A 547 22.08 0.00 20.91
N VAL A 548 21.71 -0.50 22.09
CA VAL A 548 21.97 -1.88 22.49
C VAL A 548 20.65 -2.61 22.79
N PRO A 549 20.34 -3.64 22.00
CA PRO A 549 21.14 -4.12 20.88
C PRO A 549 21.04 -3.20 19.65
N LEU A 550 21.91 -3.44 18.66
CA LEU A 550 21.79 -2.82 17.34
C LEU A 550 20.69 -3.51 16.53
N SER A 551 20.14 -2.83 15.51
CA SER A 551 19.06 -3.38 14.68
C SER A 551 19.37 -4.74 14.04
N GLY A 552 20.65 -5.04 13.81
CA GLY A 552 21.10 -6.31 13.22
C GLY A 552 20.94 -7.53 14.13
N SER A 553 20.69 -7.35 15.43
CA SER A 553 20.53 -8.47 16.39
C SER A 553 19.12 -9.09 16.39
N GLY A 554 18.17 -8.50 15.67
CA GLY A 554 16.76 -8.90 15.61
C GLY A 554 15.79 -7.93 16.31
N ASP A 555 16.26 -7.11 17.26
CA ASP A 555 15.45 -6.07 17.91
C ASP A 555 15.54 -4.75 17.15
N ARG A 556 14.39 -4.21 16.72
CA ARG A 556 14.30 -2.97 15.94
C ARG A 556 13.64 -1.80 16.69
N THR A 557 13.54 -1.90 18.02
CA THR A 557 12.94 -0.86 18.86
C THR A 557 13.64 0.49 18.76
N ASN A 558 14.92 0.54 18.36
CA ASN A 558 15.65 1.79 18.13
C ASN A 558 15.01 2.70 17.06
N MET A 559 14.27 2.15 16.10
CA MET A 559 13.48 2.94 15.15
C MET A 559 12.40 3.77 15.88
N THR A 560 11.80 3.22 16.93
CA THR A 560 10.81 3.94 17.75
C THR A 560 11.42 5.09 18.54
N TRP A 561 12.68 4.94 18.96
CA TRP A 561 13.43 6.01 19.62
C TRP A 561 13.77 7.14 18.64
N SER A 562 14.14 6.79 17.41
CA SER A 562 14.36 7.74 16.32
C SER A 562 13.06 8.47 15.94
N ILE A 563 11.92 7.76 15.88
CA ILE A 563 10.60 8.38 15.67
C ILE A 563 10.29 9.41 16.76
N ALA A 564 10.48 9.05 18.04
CA ALA A 564 10.23 9.96 19.16
C ALA A 564 11.14 11.21 19.14
N ALA A 565 12.31 11.10 18.53
CA ALA A 565 13.25 12.19 18.33
C ALA A 565 13.08 12.93 16.99
N ASP A 566 11.97 12.74 16.27
CA ASP A 566 11.70 13.31 14.94
C ASP A 566 12.84 13.04 13.94
N THR A 567 13.39 11.82 13.98
CA THR A 567 14.55 11.38 13.19
C THR A 567 15.82 12.23 13.38
N GLY A 568 15.93 12.93 14.52
CA GLY A 568 16.99 13.90 14.81
C GLY A 568 18.37 13.30 15.12
N PHE A 569 18.51 11.97 15.15
CA PHE A 569 19.78 11.27 15.29
C PHE A 569 19.85 10.04 14.36
N GLY A 570 21.07 9.65 14.01
CA GLY A 570 21.37 8.46 13.22
C GLY A 570 21.34 7.18 14.05
N ILE A 571 20.76 6.13 13.48
CA ILE A 571 20.87 4.77 14.01
C ILE A 571 21.99 4.04 13.23
N PRO A 572 23.01 3.49 13.90
CA PRO A 572 24.00 2.66 13.24
C PRO A 572 23.42 1.29 12.95
N GLN A 573 23.54 0.88 11.69
CA GLN A 573 22.83 -0.27 11.12
C GLN A 573 21.30 -0.12 11.21
N GLY A 574 20.57 -0.79 10.32
CA GLY A 574 19.11 -0.72 10.27
C GLY A 574 18.58 -1.83 9.38
N PRO A 575 17.26 -2.10 9.34
CA PRO A 575 16.66 -3.05 8.42
C PRO A 575 16.60 -2.49 6.99
N VAL A 576 17.73 -1.99 6.50
CA VAL A 576 17.84 -1.31 5.20
C VAL A 576 18.58 -2.19 4.24
N MET A 577 18.22 -2.11 2.97
CA MET A 577 19.03 -2.62 1.88
C MET A 577 20.02 -1.53 1.45
N ALA A 578 21.28 -1.93 1.32
CA ALA A 578 22.40 -1.08 0.95
C ALA A 578 23.42 -1.87 0.09
N PRO A 579 24.28 -1.21 -0.69
CA PRO A 579 25.33 -1.89 -1.43
C PRO A 579 26.43 -2.43 -0.50
N THR A 580 27.07 -3.53 -0.90
CA THR A 580 28.24 -4.11 -0.20
C THR A 580 29.34 -3.08 0.03
N SER A 581 29.61 -2.24 -0.97
CA SER A 581 30.58 -1.14 -0.87
C SER A 581 30.26 -0.05 -1.90
N PRO A 582 30.91 1.12 -1.87
CA PRO A 582 30.73 2.14 -2.91
C PRO A 582 31.03 1.64 -4.34
N THR A 583 31.88 0.62 -4.49
CA THR A 583 32.27 0.04 -5.77
C THR A 583 31.52 -1.25 -6.11
N ASP A 584 31.01 -1.97 -5.12
CA ASP A 584 30.23 -3.19 -5.29
C ASP A 584 28.76 -2.95 -4.90
N LYS A 585 27.91 -2.86 -5.93
CA LYS A 585 26.48 -2.58 -5.78
C LYS A 585 25.64 -3.81 -5.42
N GLN A 586 26.23 -4.98 -5.17
CA GLN A 586 25.46 -6.11 -4.66
C GLN A 586 24.77 -5.74 -3.35
N VAL A 587 23.51 -6.09 -3.20
CA VAL A 587 22.72 -5.71 -2.03
C VAL A 587 23.07 -6.56 -0.81
N VAL A 588 23.06 -5.92 0.36
CA VAL A 588 23.14 -6.53 1.67
C VAL A 588 22.18 -5.84 2.63
N PHE A 589 21.90 -6.47 3.78
CA PHE A 589 21.20 -5.79 4.87
C PHE A 589 22.18 -4.95 5.67
N GLY A 590 21.94 -3.64 5.73
CA GLY A 590 22.80 -2.68 6.40
C GLY A 590 24.22 -2.72 5.83
N ARG A 591 25.21 -2.72 6.72
CA ARG A 591 26.64 -2.76 6.36
C ARG A 591 27.18 -4.19 6.46
N VAL A 592 27.93 -4.63 5.45
CA VAL A 592 28.56 -5.98 5.39
C VAL A 592 29.57 -6.20 6.52
N ASP A 593 30.34 -5.16 6.82
CA ASP A 593 31.29 -5.17 7.92
C ASP A 593 30.55 -4.88 9.22
N VAL A 594 29.86 -5.89 9.76
CA VAL A 594 29.36 -5.80 11.14
C VAL A 594 30.58 -5.62 12.02
N LEU A 595 30.78 -4.39 12.50
CA LEU A 595 31.94 -3.98 13.28
C LEU A 595 32.12 -4.91 14.49
N TRP A 596 33.36 -5.08 14.94
CA TRP A 596 33.69 -6.01 16.01
C TRP A 596 32.85 -5.75 17.28
N THR A 597 32.66 -4.47 17.62
CA THR A 597 31.83 -4.04 18.76
C THR A 597 30.36 -4.43 18.57
N ALA A 598 29.81 -4.32 17.35
CA ALA A 598 28.45 -4.77 17.05
C ALA A 598 28.27 -6.28 17.23
N GLN A 599 29.26 -7.06 16.82
CA GLN A 599 29.24 -8.53 16.97
C GLN A 599 29.19 -8.92 18.44
N TRP A 600 30.02 -8.30 19.29
CA TRP A 600 30.03 -8.59 20.72
C TRP A 600 28.79 -8.09 21.46
N MET A 601 28.30 -6.89 21.15
CA MET A 601 27.02 -6.41 21.71
C MET A 601 25.88 -7.36 21.35
N SER A 602 25.81 -7.82 20.10
CA SER A 602 24.80 -8.80 19.65
C SER A 602 24.98 -10.15 20.33
N TYR A 603 26.22 -10.65 20.45
CA TYR A 603 26.52 -11.91 21.12
C TYR A 603 26.07 -11.88 22.59
N ILE A 604 26.43 -10.84 23.34
CA ILE A 604 26.05 -10.70 24.76
C ILE A 604 24.53 -10.60 24.89
N PHE A 605 23.89 -9.81 24.03
CA PHE A 605 22.44 -9.66 24.01
C PHE A 605 21.70 -10.99 23.73
N GLN A 606 22.27 -11.90 22.95
CA GLN A 606 21.64 -13.18 22.59
C GLN A 606 22.00 -14.36 23.51
N ASN A 607 23.25 -14.42 23.98
CA ASN A 607 23.81 -15.62 24.63
C ASN A 607 24.22 -15.38 26.09
N GLY A 608 24.16 -14.13 26.57
CA GLY A 608 24.75 -13.74 27.83
C GLY A 608 26.28 -13.60 27.76
N GLY A 609 26.87 -12.88 28.70
CA GLY A 609 28.28 -12.48 28.66
C GLY A 609 29.30 -13.58 29.00
N ALA A 610 28.95 -14.87 28.96
CA ALA A 610 29.79 -15.95 29.50
C ALA A 610 31.13 -16.10 28.75
N SER A 611 31.19 -15.81 27.45
CA SER A 611 32.41 -15.88 26.63
C SER A 611 32.92 -14.52 26.18
N THR A 612 32.51 -13.43 26.85
CA THR A 612 33.04 -12.10 26.51
C THR A 612 34.53 -11.99 26.82
N PRO A 613 35.34 -11.43 25.91
CA PRO A 613 36.76 -11.29 26.14
C PRO A 613 37.03 -10.29 27.29
N PRO A 614 38.09 -10.51 28.09
CA PRO A 614 38.53 -9.52 29.07
C PRO A 614 38.88 -8.21 28.38
N VAL A 615 38.32 -7.10 28.84
CA VAL A 615 38.52 -5.78 28.20
C VAL A 615 39.90 -5.21 28.53
N ASP A 616 40.82 -5.30 27.56
CA ASP A 616 42.16 -4.72 27.61
C ASP A 616 42.25 -3.39 26.83
N ALA A 617 43.46 -2.85 26.70
CA ALA A 617 43.68 -1.60 25.94
C ALA A 617 43.42 -1.75 24.44
N GLY A 618 43.65 -2.95 23.87
CA GLY A 618 43.39 -3.24 22.47
C GLY A 618 41.89 -3.22 22.17
N ILE A 619 41.09 -3.85 23.03
CA ILE A 619 39.63 -3.85 22.92
C ILE A 619 39.06 -2.43 23.10
N ARG A 620 39.54 -1.65 24.08
CA ARG A 620 39.12 -0.24 24.22
C ARG A 620 39.39 0.57 22.95
N SER A 621 40.58 0.41 22.36
CA SER A 621 40.95 1.08 21.11
C SER A 621 40.06 0.64 19.94
N ARG A 622 39.77 -0.67 19.83
CA ARG A 622 38.85 -1.21 18.81
C ARG A 622 37.43 -0.65 18.97
N VAL A 623 36.90 -0.61 20.19
CA VAL A 623 35.57 -0.06 20.47
C VAL A 623 35.51 1.42 20.11
N ALA A 624 36.51 2.22 20.47
CA ALA A 624 36.57 3.62 20.09
C ALA A 624 36.64 3.82 18.57
N GLN A 625 37.41 2.98 17.85
CA GLN A 625 37.45 3.01 16.38
C GLN A 625 36.08 2.70 15.76
N ASP A 626 35.36 1.72 16.32
CA ASP A 626 34.04 1.34 15.82
C ASP A 626 33.00 2.45 16.08
N LEU A 627 33.03 3.08 17.26
CA LEU A 627 32.18 4.23 17.59
C LEU A 627 32.48 5.44 16.70
N ALA A 628 33.75 5.75 16.48
CA ALA A 628 34.18 6.80 15.54
C ALA A 628 33.72 6.48 14.10
N THR A 629 33.76 5.21 13.69
CA THR A 629 33.27 4.75 12.39
C THR A 629 31.76 4.98 12.25
N TRP A 630 30.99 4.79 13.31
CA TRP A 630 29.56 5.12 13.33
C TRP A 630 29.27 6.62 13.52
N GLN A 631 30.27 7.43 13.82
CA GLN A 631 30.10 8.81 14.26
C GLN A 631 29.19 8.90 15.50
N ALA A 632 29.34 7.96 16.43
CA ALA A 632 28.52 7.84 17.64
C ALA A 632 29.30 8.32 18.87
N ASN A 633 28.75 9.30 19.61
CA ASN A 633 29.33 9.71 20.90
C ASN A 633 28.85 8.85 22.07
N CYS A 634 27.70 8.20 21.89
CA CYS A 634 27.04 7.44 22.95
C CYS A 634 26.59 6.08 22.48
N VAL A 635 26.71 5.12 23.39
CA VAL A 635 25.99 3.86 23.39
C VAL A 635 24.85 3.95 24.40
N VAL A 636 23.65 3.47 24.03
CA VAL A 636 22.46 3.56 24.87
C VAL A 636 21.74 2.23 24.92
N ALA A 637 21.46 1.73 26.13
CA ALA A 637 20.61 0.57 26.37
C ALA A 637 19.39 0.97 27.19
N ALA A 638 18.21 0.51 26.83
CA ALA A 638 17.00 0.76 27.60
C ALA A 638 16.88 -0.21 28.79
N ASP A 639 16.11 0.20 29.80
CA ASP A 639 15.72 -0.72 30.86
C ASP A 639 14.90 -1.87 30.27
N GLY A 640 15.24 -3.10 30.65
CA GLY A 640 14.63 -4.31 30.11
C GLY A 640 15.34 -4.92 28.90
N THR A 641 16.44 -4.32 28.40
CA THR A 641 17.31 -4.99 27.42
C THR A 641 17.79 -6.35 27.96
N ALA A 642 17.70 -7.39 27.14
CA ALA A 642 18.15 -8.73 27.53
C ALA A 642 19.64 -8.73 27.90
N HIS A 643 19.98 -9.40 29.01
CA HIS A 643 21.34 -9.47 29.55
C HIS A 643 22.01 -8.11 29.81
N LEU A 644 21.22 -7.09 30.19
CA LEU A 644 21.70 -5.73 30.45
C LEU A 644 22.89 -5.68 31.43
N ASP A 645 22.91 -6.50 32.49
CA ASP A 645 24.03 -6.53 33.44
C ASP A 645 25.35 -6.96 32.79
N ALA A 646 25.30 -7.96 31.89
CA ALA A 646 26.46 -8.41 31.15
C ALA A 646 26.93 -7.37 30.12
N LEU A 647 25.97 -6.72 29.44
CA LEU A 647 26.25 -5.61 28.54
C LEU A 647 26.91 -4.45 29.28
N LYS A 648 26.39 -4.09 30.45
CA LYS A 648 26.93 -3.06 31.31
C LYS A 648 28.34 -3.40 31.79
N ALA A 649 28.57 -4.62 32.27
CA ALA A 649 29.89 -5.07 32.71
C ALA A 649 30.95 -4.97 31.60
N PHE A 650 30.56 -5.24 30.35
CA PHE A 650 31.43 -5.09 29.19
C PHE A 650 31.64 -3.60 28.82
N LEU A 651 30.56 -2.83 28.65
CA LEU A 651 30.60 -1.45 28.18
C LEU A 651 31.21 -0.47 29.18
N ASP A 652 31.01 -0.69 30.50
CA ASP A 652 31.64 0.12 31.56
C ASP A 652 33.17 0.06 31.49
N ARG A 653 33.72 -1.09 31.07
CA ARG A 653 35.17 -1.31 30.92
C ARG A 653 35.68 -0.91 29.54
N ALA A 654 34.83 -1.04 28.51
CA ALA A 654 35.19 -0.80 27.12
C ALA A 654 35.14 0.68 26.72
N ILE A 655 34.25 1.46 27.35
CA ILE A 655 34.03 2.88 27.02
C ILE A 655 34.35 3.74 28.26
N ALA A 656 33.43 3.76 29.21
CA ALA A 656 33.49 4.50 30.47
C ALA A 656 32.32 4.01 31.36
N PRO A 657 32.32 4.24 32.68
CA PRO A 657 31.18 3.88 33.52
C PRO A 657 29.85 4.47 33.00
N GLY A 658 28.85 3.63 32.75
CA GLY A 658 27.56 4.04 32.24
C GLY A 658 26.76 4.85 33.26
N VAL A 659 26.10 5.91 32.79
CA VAL A 659 25.20 6.74 33.60
C VAL A 659 23.77 6.31 33.35
N HIS A 660 23.09 5.85 34.40
CA HIS A 660 21.67 5.54 34.34
C HIS A 660 20.84 6.82 34.48
N THR A 661 19.93 7.07 33.53
CA THR A 661 19.07 8.24 33.52
C THR A 661 17.82 7.98 32.67
N GLN A 662 16.65 8.44 33.14
CA GLN A 662 15.40 8.46 32.35
C GLN A 662 15.06 7.15 31.61
N GLY A 663 15.25 6.01 32.28
CA GLY A 663 14.90 4.69 31.76
C GLY A 663 15.92 4.07 30.79
N VAL A 664 17.13 4.63 30.72
CA VAL A 664 18.24 4.10 29.92
C VAL A 664 19.55 4.14 30.69
N THR A 665 20.51 3.32 30.27
CA THR A 665 21.93 3.47 30.62
C THR A 665 22.68 4.03 29.43
N VAL A 666 23.43 5.12 29.65
CA VAL A 666 24.19 5.83 28.61
C VAL A 666 25.68 5.70 28.89
N TRP A 667 26.42 5.14 27.93
CA TRP A 667 27.89 5.15 27.91
C TRP A 667 28.35 6.21 26.93
N LYS A 668 29.12 7.19 27.39
CA LYS A 668 29.61 8.30 26.57
C LYS A 668 31.12 8.26 26.52
N GLU A 669 31.70 8.43 25.33
CA GLU A 669 33.16 8.57 25.23
C GLU A 669 33.62 9.84 25.98
N PRO A 670 34.71 9.77 26.76
CA PRO A 670 35.34 10.96 27.32
C PRO A 670 35.73 11.88 26.17
N SER A 671 35.13 13.07 26.08
CA SER A 671 35.51 14.05 25.07
C SER A 671 36.99 14.38 25.22
N ALA A 672 37.78 14.15 24.17
CA ALA A 672 39.14 14.68 24.08
C ALA A 672 39.04 16.21 24.13
N HIS A 673 39.45 16.79 25.27
CA HIS A 673 39.53 18.23 25.46
C HIS A 673 40.69 18.83 24.70
#